data_AF-A0A0F4YW35-F1
#
_entry.id   AF-A0A0F4YW35-F1
#
_cell.length_a   1.000
_cell.length_b   1.000
_cell.length_c   1.000
_cell.angle_alpha   90.00
_cell.angle_beta   90.00
_cell.angle_gamma   90.00
#
_symmetry.space_group_name_H-M   'P 1'
#
loop_
_entity.id
_entity.type
_entity.pdbx_description
1 polymer ?
#
loop_
_entity_poly.entity_id
_entity_poly.type
_entity_poly.pdbx_seq_one_letter_code
_entity_poly.pdbx_strand_id
1 'polypeptide(L)'
;MSARTLSTRLSRAKLVASPFRRPGKNPDFRFSTSSKALSYADTLPNLKIGAHTKVLYQGFTGRQATANAKESLEWGTKVVGGVKPGVEGEHLGLPIFPSVRAAKEQTNPDASAIYVPGNQTAKAIEEALEAEIPLVVAVAEHVPLHDMLRVRLPFLSYSLHAPNPVKDQAGFQPLPCFSPGKVGIVAKSGTLSYETVASTTRAGLGQSLCISMGGDVLAGTTFVDALKIFEHDPDTEGIIIVGEVGGTAEIDAAEWIKDYRRRTPDPKPIMALVGGLEAPPGRIMGHAGAWAAPGEPDARAKYKALEDAGAVMVSHPEKFGDGMKTLLNDRRSRLQTGTTSKGASQQRGFHTVRRASLQKGPVSVDSMQRRSIYIKQHQAFDMLEANSVATRERPASPDDFFLSISVDRTSFSPCITASTSAEAHGPTSSSQKIPFNYANPEFLRDDSIQVALATYLGLSEASHKELGRFIQKLWHIFQTKEAFLLETRASLSSEGTIEVHGARFGFDDAAFRSSGRQEDVHRLRDTTEEVPEEVEAEKHGIIYVKLQGEGSIGTLVNGAGLAMNTVDALTMKGGHCANFLDTGGKATSETVKASFRIVCSDPRVRAIFVNIFGGLTRCDMIAEGIIMAFRDLDMKVPVVVRLRGTNEAIGQKMTLIWNRCIDVDYLAQVFDLFSVQHFGRLCKVANLFGILEIKQLEIFAEALAARTIMLGVRSLPTRTRINSFHTVPTITPATRIVPDRELWVSTTKAQRPALRRTGLALSRASGRRTSYRFYSTEATSAASSQPPKPPSRLRRVLGFTSLVVIAYLAGFAVFPLRTTARTMAGVPTDAETLQLYEPVDERSREIDNHIKTHPLAEKLRADPAYTESRPHLKIPEEFRSRNLTGGTLAGPNRIVVPPYVWSQKSGRDMVSIFYLGSDVCGHPGIVHGGLLATILDEGLARCCFPVLPNGIGVTANLNIDYRKPVPADTYAVLRASTVKVEGRKAWVEGRIETLPEGDEEPVVLVEAKGLFVEPKYAKVSIVALEGFE
;
A
#
# COMPACT_ATOMS: atom_id res chain seq x y z
N MET A 1 -54.53 -2.84 48.73
CA MET A 1 -53.82 -2.36 49.93
C MET A 1 -52.46 -3.06 50.01
N SER A 2 -51.45 -2.43 50.62
CA SER A 2 -50.10 -2.99 50.88
C SER A 2 -50.14 -3.96 52.11
N ALA A 3 -49.17 -4.82 52.47
CA ALA A 3 -47.74 -4.92 52.12
C ALA A 3 -47.10 -6.29 52.49
N ARG A 4 -45.92 -6.62 51.91
CA ARG A 4 -44.85 -7.59 52.35
C ARG A 4 -45.25 -9.10 52.38
N THR A 5 -44.38 -10.12 52.16
CA THR A 5 -42.98 -10.34 52.62
C THR A 5 -42.19 -11.38 51.75
N LEU A 6 -40.87 -11.45 51.95
CA LEU A 6 -39.72 -12.18 51.34
C LEU A 6 -39.82 -13.56 50.62
N SER A 7 -38.73 -13.88 49.89
CA SER A 7 -38.40 -15.11 49.15
C SER A 7 -37.42 -16.06 49.87
N THR A 8 -37.22 -17.28 49.32
CA THR A 8 -36.26 -18.29 49.79
C THR A 8 -35.22 -18.70 48.74
N ARG A 9 -34.02 -19.08 49.20
CA ARG A 9 -32.94 -19.80 48.48
C ARG A 9 -32.52 -20.99 49.33
N LEU A 10 -32.03 -22.07 48.71
CA LEU A 10 -31.38 -23.19 49.40
C LEU A 10 -30.05 -23.60 48.72
N SER A 11 -29.22 -24.36 49.43
CA SER A 11 -27.75 -24.33 49.32
C SER A 11 -27.07 -25.71 49.19
N ARG A 12 -25.78 -25.68 48.80
CA ARG A 12 -24.83 -26.81 48.76
C ARG A 12 -24.45 -27.34 50.14
N ALA A 13 -23.96 -28.59 50.20
CA ALA A 13 -23.00 -29.06 51.21
C ALA A 13 -21.89 -29.94 50.57
N LYS A 14 -20.72 -30.01 51.21
CA LYS A 14 -19.52 -30.80 50.85
C LYS A 14 -19.28 -31.89 51.91
N LEU A 15 -18.43 -32.88 51.62
CA LEU A 15 -17.77 -33.72 52.63
C LEU A 15 -16.33 -34.11 52.22
N VAL A 16 -15.51 -34.50 53.20
CA VAL A 16 -14.03 -34.63 53.16
C VAL A 16 -13.60 -36.04 53.63
N ALA A 17 -12.38 -36.46 53.29
CA ALA A 17 -11.87 -37.84 53.34
C ALA A 17 -11.20 -38.29 54.67
N SER A 18 -11.06 -39.61 54.86
CA SER A 18 -9.94 -40.29 55.58
C SER A 18 -9.91 -41.82 55.26
N PRO A 19 -8.89 -42.64 55.66
CA PRO A 19 -8.30 -43.66 54.78
C PRO A 19 -8.43 -45.15 55.21
N PHE A 20 -8.15 -46.09 54.28
CA PHE A 20 -7.85 -47.51 54.60
C PHE A 20 -6.70 -48.11 53.76
N ARG A 21 -5.99 -49.10 54.34
CA ARG A 21 -4.78 -49.76 53.79
C ARG A 21 -5.09 -50.93 52.83
N ARG A 22 -4.13 -51.24 51.94
CA ARG A 22 -4.09 -52.43 51.05
C ARG A 22 -3.88 -53.74 51.84
N PRO A 23 -4.16 -54.91 51.24
CA PRO A 23 -3.09 -55.65 50.53
C PRO A 23 -3.53 -56.33 49.21
N GLY A 24 -2.57 -56.82 48.42
CA GLY A 24 -2.79 -57.68 47.24
C GLY A 24 -2.07 -57.21 45.97
N LYS A 25 -1.21 -58.06 45.39
CA LYS A 25 -0.48 -57.80 44.13
C LYS A 25 -1.09 -58.62 42.99
N ASN A 26 -1.45 -57.99 41.86
CA ASN A 26 -0.93 -58.35 40.53
C ASN A 26 -1.30 -57.29 39.47
N PRO A 27 -0.52 -57.13 38.38
CA PRO A 27 -0.71 -56.04 37.42
C PRO A 27 -1.33 -56.51 36.10
N ASP A 28 -2.66 -56.45 35.97
CA ASP A 28 -3.30 -56.57 34.65
C ASP A 28 -3.29 -55.21 33.94
N PHE A 29 -2.41 -55.08 32.94
CA PHE A 29 -2.36 -53.94 32.03
C PHE A 29 -3.62 -53.86 31.16
N ARG A 30 -4.62 -53.12 31.60
CA ARG A 30 -5.69 -52.65 30.72
C ARG A 30 -5.23 -51.40 29.98
N PHE A 31 -4.68 -51.60 28.77
CA PHE A 31 -4.50 -50.52 27.80
C PHE A 31 -5.87 -49.97 27.40
N SER A 32 -6.27 -48.86 28.01
CA SER A 32 -7.35 -48.00 27.55
C SER A 32 -6.76 -46.70 27.00
N THR A 33 -6.03 -46.81 25.89
CA THR A 33 -5.62 -45.65 25.09
C THR A 33 -6.80 -45.13 24.28
N SER A 34 -7.82 -44.60 24.96
CA SER A 34 -8.69 -43.62 24.32
C SER A 34 -7.84 -42.38 24.08
N SER A 35 -7.38 -42.20 22.84
CA SER A 35 -6.82 -40.93 22.40
C SER A 35 -7.80 -39.83 22.77
N LYS A 36 -7.33 -38.80 23.50
CA LYS A 36 -8.14 -37.61 23.71
C LYS A 36 -8.43 -37.03 22.32
N ALA A 37 -9.71 -36.94 21.95
CA ALA A 37 -10.11 -36.17 20.80
C ALA A 37 -9.74 -34.71 21.09
N LEU A 38 -8.66 -34.23 20.49
CA LEU A 38 -8.24 -32.83 20.58
C LEU A 38 -9.25 -31.98 19.81
N SER A 39 -9.76 -30.94 20.46
CA SER A 39 -10.56 -29.92 19.82
C SER A 39 -9.67 -28.87 19.18
N TYR A 40 -10.20 -28.08 18.24
CA TYR A 40 -9.49 -26.91 17.71
C TYR A 40 -9.04 -25.95 18.83
N ALA A 41 -9.82 -25.81 19.90
CA ALA A 41 -9.46 -24.94 21.01
C ALA A 41 -8.17 -25.37 21.73
N ASP A 42 -7.81 -26.67 21.67
CA ASP A 42 -6.58 -27.20 22.27
C ASP A 42 -5.32 -26.83 21.47
N THR A 43 -5.44 -26.37 20.21
CA THR A 43 -4.29 -25.94 19.38
C THR A 43 -4.01 -24.45 19.45
N LEU A 44 -4.88 -23.65 20.06
CA LEU A 44 -4.67 -22.19 20.20
C LEU A 44 -3.32 -21.80 20.83
N PRO A 45 -2.76 -22.53 21.83
CA PRO A 45 -1.43 -22.22 22.37
C PRO A 45 -0.31 -22.18 21.31
N ASN A 46 -0.47 -22.91 20.19
CA ASN A 46 0.52 -22.97 19.12
C ASN A 46 0.67 -21.62 18.38
N LEU A 47 -0.27 -20.69 18.54
CA LEU A 47 -0.16 -19.30 18.03
C LEU A 47 0.94 -18.50 18.76
N LYS A 48 1.35 -18.90 19.97
CA LYS A 48 2.42 -18.23 20.74
C LYS A 48 3.79 -18.79 20.39
N ILE A 49 4.35 -18.33 19.26
CA ILE A 49 5.71 -18.67 18.80
C ILE A 49 6.81 -18.01 19.66
N GLY A 50 8.08 -18.40 19.48
CA GLY A 50 9.25 -17.89 20.21
C GLY A 50 10.52 -18.75 19.99
N ALA A 51 11.64 -18.47 20.67
CA ALA A 51 12.97 -19.12 20.47
C ALA A 51 13.01 -20.62 20.21
N HIS A 52 12.09 -21.35 20.83
CA HIS A 52 12.07 -22.80 20.82
C HIS A 52 11.45 -23.35 19.52
N THR A 53 10.55 -22.59 18.89
CA THR A 53 9.76 -22.94 17.70
C THR A 53 10.67 -23.27 16.52
N LYS A 54 10.69 -24.54 16.13
CA LYS A 54 11.37 -25.01 14.92
C LYS A 54 10.47 -24.79 13.71
N VAL A 55 10.93 -23.97 12.76
CA VAL A 55 10.17 -23.59 11.56
C VAL A 55 10.66 -24.39 10.35
N LEU A 56 9.73 -25.10 9.71
CA LEU A 56 9.93 -25.79 8.44
C LEU A 56 9.40 -24.94 7.28
N TYR A 57 10.13 -24.81 6.18
CA TYR A 57 9.66 -24.06 5.01
C TYR A 57 9.12 -24.99 3.92
N GLN A 58 7.85 -24.87 3.53
CA GLN A 58 7.33 -25.53 2.32
C GLN A 58 7.48 -24.63 1.11
N GLY A 59 8.02 -25.17 0.01
CA GLY A 59 8.43 -24.37 -1.15
C GLY A 59 9.79 -23.69 -0.96
N PHE A 60 10.63 -24.23 -0.08
CA PHE A 60 11.88 -23.64 0.44
C PHE A 60 12.85 -23.09 -0.62
N THR A 61 13.00 -23.79 -1.75
CA THR A 61 13.88 -23.37 -2.86
C THR A 61 13.26 -22.30 -3.77
N GLY A 62 12.03 -21.88 -3.53
CA GLY A 62 11.36 -20.80 -4.26
C GLY A 62 11.98 -19.43 -3.95
N ARG A 63 11.94 -18.49 -4.90
CA ARG A 63 12.59 -17.16 -4.75
C ARG A 63 12.14 -16.39 -3.50
N GLN A 64 10.84 -16.36 -3.21
CA GLN A 64 10.29 -15.68 -2.04
C GLN A 64 10.65 -16.39 -0.73
N ALA A 65 10.50 -17.72 -0.70
CA ALA A 65 10.85 -18.56 0.44
C ALA A 65 12.35 -18.44 0.79
N THR A 66 13.21 -18.43 -0.22
CA THR A 66 14.67 -18.29 -0.08
C THR A 66 15.06 -16.93 0.49
N ALA A 67 14.45 -15.83 0.01
CA ALA A 67 14.72 -14.50 0.53
C ALA A 67 14.28 -14.38 2.00
N ASN A 68 13.06 -14.81 2.30
CA ASN A 68 12.53 -14.73 3.66
C ASN A 68 13.26 -15.67 4.64
N ALA A 69 13.57 -16.91 4.25
CA ALA A 69 14.31 -17.83 5.12
C ALA A 69 15.71 -17.30 5.47
N LYS A 70 16.39 -16.57 4.56
CA LYS A 70 17.63 -15.86 4.89
C LYS A 70 17.41 -14.77 5.93
N GLU A 71 16.44 -13.88 5.70
CA GLU A 71 16.09 -12.81 6.65
C GLU A 71 15.69 -13.36 8.04
N SER A 72 14.91 -14.45 8.08
CA SER A 72 14.53 -15.12 9.33
C SER A 72 15.73 -15.79 10.02
N LEU A 73 16.65 -16.42 9.28
CA LEU A 73 17.90 -16.96 9.83
C LEU A 73 18.79 -15.86 10.43
N GLU A 74 18.96 -14.74 9.70
CA GLU A 74 19.71 -13.56 10.16
C GLU A 74 19.05 -12.89 11.38
N TRP A 75 17.73 -12.97 11.49
CA TRP A 75 16.97 -12.51 12.65
C TRP A 75 17.15 -13.39 13.88
N GLY A 76 17.34 -14.71 13.69
CA GLY A 76 17.47 -15.70 14.76
C GLY A 76 16.31 -16.69 14.86
N THR A 77 15.41 -16.74 13.86
CA THR A 77 14.38 -17.79 13.74
C THR A 77 15.05 -19.14 13.56
N LYS A 78 14.55 -20.16 14.28
CA LYS A 78 15.11 -21.51 14.26
C LYS A 78 14.57 -22.31 13.07
N VAL A 79 15.02 -21.95 11.87
CA VAL A 79 14.71 -22.68 10.64
C VAL A 79 15.41 -24.04 10.66
N VAL A 80 14.67 -25.14 10.49
CA VAL A 80 15.21 -26.51 10.56
C VAL A 80 15.38 -27.20 9.21
N GLY A 81 15.05 -26.49 8.12
CA GLY A 81 15.10 -26.98 6.75
C GLY A 81 13.80 -26.68 6.00
N GLY A 82 13.56 -27.40 4.92
CA GLY A 82 12.35 -27.19 4.14
C GLY A 82 11.99 -28.34 3.20
N VAL A 83 10.81 -28.27 2.61
CA VAL A 83 10.24 -29.32 1.77
C VAL A 83 10.24 -28.92 0.31
N LYS A 84 10.65 -29.86 -0.53
CA LYS A 84 10.44 -29.85 -1.98
C LYS A 84 9.98 -31.25 -2.40
N PRO A 85 8.73 -31.43 -2.87
CA PRO A 85 8.16 -32.75 -3.12
C PRO A 85 9.06 -33.67 -3.96
N GLY A 86 9.37 -34.84 -3.40
CA GLY A 86 10.20 -35.87 -4.05
C GLY A 86 11.69 -35.54 -4.19
N VAL A 87 12.20 -34.50 -3.52
CA VAL A 87 13.60 -34.07 -3.60
C VAL A 87 14.26 -34.06 -2.22
N GLU A 88 15.42 -34.72 -2.13
CA GLU A 88 16.37 -34.59 -1.03
C GLU A 88 17.55 -33.71 -1.44
N GLY A 89 18.20 -33.04 -0.48
CA GLY A 89 19.36 -32.19 -0.74
C GLY A 89 19.58 -31.15 0.34
N GLU A 90 20.18 -30.02 -0.05
CA GLU A 90 20.50 -28.91 0.85
C GLU A 90 20.18 -27.56 0.18
N HIS A 91 19.73 -26.59 0.97
CA HIS A 91 19.56 -25.19 0.58
C HIS A 91 19.79 -24.29 1.79
N LEU A 92 20.54 -23.19 1.61
CA LEU A 92 20.93 -22.27 2.70
C LEU A 92 21.67 -22.93 3.88
N GLY A 93 22.41 -24.02 3.66
CA GLY A 93 23.06 -24.77 4.74
C GLY A 93 22.12 -25.67 5.54
N LEU A 94 20.88 -25.87 5.07
CA LEU A 94 19.83 -26.63 5.75
C LEU A 94 19.25 -27.72 4.84
N PRO A 95 18.77 -28.84 5.42
CA PRO A 95 18.25 -29.97 4.65
C PRO A 95 16.98 -29.63 3.86
N ILE A 96 16.90 -30.18 2.64
CA ILE A 96 15.67 -30.31 1.86
C ILE A 96 15.12 -31.72 2.07
N PHE A 97 13.86 -31.81 2.48
CA PHE A 97 13.12 -33.04 2.67
C PHE A 97 12.14 -33.29 1.51
N PRO A 98 11.89 -34.57 1.15
CA PRO A 98 11.03 -34.93 0.02
C PRO A 98 9.53 -34.82 0.36
N SER A 99 9.18 -34.69 1.65
CA SER A 99 7.83 -34.46 2.17
C SER A 99 7.85 -33.83 3.56
N VAL A 100 6.73 -33.26 4.01
CA VAL A 100 6.55 -32.74 5.38
C VAL A 100 6.63 -33.88 6.40
N ARG A 101 6.17 -35.09 6.07
CA ARG A 101 6.29 -36.27 6.95
C ARG A 101 7.75 -36.65 7.22
N ALA A 102 8.59 -36.70 6.18
CA ALA A 102 10.03 -36.94 6.35
C ALA A 102 10.69 -35.85 7.19
N ALA A 103 10.31 -34.58 6.99
CA ALA A 103 10.79 -33.47 7.82
C ALA A 103 10.33 -33.58 9.29
N LYS A 104 9.09 -34.04 9.53
CA LYS A 104 8.52 -34.29 10.86
C LYS A 104 9.27 -35.38 11.61
N GLU A 105 9.59 -36.48 10.94
CA GLU A 105 10.37 -37.58 11.52
C GLU A 105 11.80 -37.16 11.87
N GLN A 106 12.46 -36.38 11.01
CA GLN A 106 13.88 -36.03 11.19
C GLN A 106 14.12 -34.80 12.09
N THR A 107 13.26 -33.78 12.05
CA THR A 107 13.47 -32.50 12.78
C THR A 107 12.38 -32.19 13.79
N ASN A 108 11.23 -32.86 13.69
CA ASN A 108 10.00 -32.62 14.45
C ASN A 108 9.63 -31.12 14.56
N PRO A 109 9.29 -30.43 13.46
CA PRO A 109 8.99 -29.01 13.48
C PRO A 109 7.76 -28.71 14.34
N ASP A 110 7.79 -27.51 14.94
CA ASP A 110 6.70 -26.95 15.72
C ASP A 110 5.78 -26.08 14.82
N ALA A 111 6.33 -25.52 13.74
CA ALA A 111 5.59 -24.74 12.75
C ALA A 111 6.02 -25.04 11.31
N SER A 112 5.11 -24.86 10.35
CA SER A 112 5.38 -24.89 8.91
C SER A 112 4.99 -23.55 8.27
N ALA A 113 5.95 -22.89 7.63
CA ALA A 113 5.75 -21.69 6.82
C ALA A 113 5.62 -22.07 5.34
N ILE A 114 4.46 -21.81 4.73
CA ILE A 114 4.11 -22.23 3.38
C ILE A 114 4.28 -21.07 2.40
N TYR A 115 5.23 -21.25 1.47
CA TYR A 115 5.61 -20.30 0.42
C TYR A 115 5.42 -20.88 -1.00
N VAL A 116 4.48 -21.81 -1.17
CA VAL A 116 4.06 -22.33 -2.49
C VAL A 116 3.04 -21.40 -3.17
N PRO A 117 2.89 -21.43 -4.51
CA PRO A 117 1.86 -20.66 -5.21
C PRO A 117 0.43 -21.03 -4.80
N GLY A 118 -0.54 -20.12 -4.98
CA GLY A 118 -1.93 -20.28 -4.51
C GLY A 118 -2.62 -21.59 -4.90
N ASN A 119 -2.41 -22.07 -6.14
CA ASN A 119 -2.93 -23.36 -6.63
C ASN A 119 -2.33 -24.61 -5.97
N GLN A 120 -1.29 -24.46 -5.15
CA GLN A 120 -0.64 -25.54 -4.40
C GLN A 120 -0.84 -25.39 -2.88
N THR A 121 -1.32 -24.23 -2.42
CA THR A 121 -1.36 -23.88 -0.99
C THR A 121 -2.28 -24.79 -0.19
N ALA A 122 -3.49 -25.07 -0.67
CA ALA A 122 -4.42 -26.00 0.01
C ALA A 122 -3.77 -27.37 0.24
N LYS A 123 -3.11 -27.92 -0.78
CA LYS A 123 -2.44 -29.22 -0.70
C LYS A 123 -1.21 -29.23 0.22
N ALA A 124 -0.47 -28.12 0.28
CA ALA A 124 0.63 -27.93 1.23
C ALA A 124 0.15 -27.78 2.68
N ILE A 125 -1.06 -27.24 2.89
CA ILE A 125 -1.71 -27.23 4.21
C ILE A 125 -2.13 -28.65 4.57
N GLU A 126 -2.84 -29.36 3.67
CA GLU A 126 -3.24 -30.76 3.85
C GLU A 126 -2.03 -31.64 4.23
N GLU A 127 -0.90 -31.54 3.51
CA GLU A 127 0.32 -32.29 3.82
C GLU A 127 0.90 -31.98 5.22
N ALA A 128 0.79 -30.72 5.69
CA ALA A 128 1.20 -30.34 7.05
C ALA A 128 0.24 -30.83 8.13
N LEU A 129 -1.06 -30.89 7.85
CA LEU A 129 -2.07 -31.44 8.77
C LEU A 129 -1.95 -32.96 8.88
N GLU A 130 -1.74 -33.67 7.76
CA GLU A 130 -1.46 -35.12 7.72
C GLU A 130 -0.11 -35.51 8.37
N ALA A 131 0.78 -34.55 8.58
CA ALA A 131 2.04 -34.71 9.29
C ALA A 131 1.99 -34.17 10.73
N GLU A 132 0.81 -33.77 11.23
CA GLU A 132 0.60 -33.23 12.59
C GLU A 132 1.60 -32.11 12.96
N ILE A 133 1.83 -31.17 12.03
CA ILE A 133 2.57 -29.94 12.33
C ILE A 133 1.69 -29.07 13.24
N PRO A 134 2.14 -28.68 14.46
CA PRO A 134 1.30 -27.97 15.44
C PRO A 134 0.75 -26.61 14.95
N LEU A 135 1.50 -25.92 14.10
CA LEU A 135 1.13 -24.62 13.54
C LEU A 135 1.41 -24.57 12.03
N VAL A 136 0.42 -24.14 11.24
CA VAL A 136 0.59 -23.89 9.80
C VAL A 136 0.39 -22.41 9.50
N VAL A 137 1.35 -21.82 8.79
CA VAL A 137 1.36 -20.42 8.39
C VAL A 137 1.46 -20.33 6.87
N ALA A 138 0.38 -19.95 6.17
CA ALA A 138 0.38 -19.82 4.72
C ALA A 138 0.43 -18.36 4.26
N VAL A 139 1.44 -18.05 3.45
CA VAL A 139 1.71 -16.69 2.96
C VAL A 139 1.12 -16.42 1.57
N ALA A 140 0.64 -17.46 0.89
CA ALA A 140 0.10 -17.31 -0.45
C ALA A 140 -1.21 -16.50 -0.45
N GLU A 141 -1.24 -15.43 -1.25
CA GLU A 141 -2.46 -14.75 -1.64
C GLU A 141 -3.06 -15.43 -2.89
N HIS A 142 -4.36 -15.23 -3.13
CA HIS A 142 -5.09 -15.82 -4.26
C HIS A 142 -5.08 -17.36 -4.26
N VAL A 143 -5.29 -17.97 -3.09
CA VAL A 143 -5.68 -19.39 -3.00
C VAL A 143 -7.13 -19.52 -3.46
N PRO A 144 -7.47 -20.46 -4.37
CA PRO A 144 -8.85 -20.63 -4.82
C PRO A 144 -9.80 -20.96 -3.67
N LEU A 145 -10.93 -20.25 -3.57
CA LEU A 145 -11.86 -20.40 -2.44
C LEU A 145 -12.37 -21.84 -2.28
N HIS A 146 -12.63 -22.52 -3.39
CA HIS A 146 -13.10 -23.91 -3.41
C HIS A 146 -12.04 -24.92 -2.98
N ASP A 147 -10.76 -24.58 -3.09
CA ASP A 147 -9.67 -25.40 -2.55
C ASP A 147 -9.62 -25.22 -1.02
N MET A 148 -9.76 -23.99 -0.52
CA MET A 148 -9.84 -23.71 0.92
C MET A 148 -11.07 -24.33 1.61
N LEU A 149 -12.20 -24.43 0.92
CA LEU A 149 -13.40 -25.12 1.43
C LEU A 149 -13.20 -26.64 1.62
N ARG A 150 -12.19 -27.25 0.98
CA ARG A 150 -11.87 -28.69 1.14
C ARG A 150 -11.02 -28.97 2.38
N VAL A 151 -10.12 -28.06 2.74
CA VAL A 151 -9.19 -28.19 3.88
C VAL A 151 -9.92 -28.30 5.23
N ARG A 152 -11.15 -27.77 5.32
CA ARG A 152 -12.18 -27.98 6.38
C ARG A 152 -11.75 -27.79 7.84
N LEU A 153 -10.58 -27.22 8.12
CA LEU A 153 -10.00 -27.12 9.47
C LEU A 153 -9.33 -25.75 9.71
N PRO A 154 -9.64 -25.05 10.82
CA PRO A 154 -9.15 -23.69 11.11
C PRO A 154 -7.68 -23.57 11.56
N PHE A 155 -6.80 -24.51 11.18
CA PHE A 155 -5.39 -24.54 11.61
C PHE A 155 -4.46 -23.57 10.87
N LEU A 156 -5.02 -22.54 10.19
CA LEU A 156 -4.27 -21.64 9.32
C LEU A 156 -4.13 -20.23 9.91
N SER A 157 -2.89 -19.79 10.13
CA SER A 157 -2.52 -18.37 10.25
C SER A 157 -1.88 -17.89 8.95
N TYR A 158 -1.85 -16.57 8.68
CA TYR A 158 -1.19 -16.04 7.47
C TYR A 158 0.20 -15.48 7.77
N SER A 159 0.39 -14.89 8.95
CA SER A 159 1.73 -14.65 9.50
C SER A 159 1.67 -14.48 11.02
N LEU A 160 2.71 -14.96 11.70
CA LEU A 160 2.89 -14.84 13.15
C LEU A 160 4.27 -14.23 13.42
N HIS A 161 4.33 -13.33 14.40
CA HIS A 161 5.59 -12.74 14.85
C HIS A 161 5.51 -12.48 16.35
N ALA A 162 6.37 -13.12 17.12
CA ALA A 162 6.56 -12.82 18.53
C ALA A 162 7.85 -12.02 18.68
N PRO A 163 7.80 -10.72 18.98
CA PRO A 163 9.02 -9.94 19.23
C PRO A 163 9.54 -10.01 20.67
N ASN A 164 8.84 -10.65 21.61
CA ASN A 164 9.23 -10.68 23.02
C ASN A 164 9.07 -12.10 23.63
N PRO A 165 10.05 -12.65 24.39
CA PRO A 165 11.41 -12.18 24.63
C PRO A 165 12.43 -12.64 23.57
N VAL A 166 11.97 -13.01 22.36
CA VAL A 166 12.82 -13.63 21.34
C VAL A 166 12.47 -13.13 19.95
N LYS A 167 13.47 -13.02 19.09
CA LYS A 167 13.36 -12.81 17.65
C LYS A 167 12.86 -14.06 16.92
N ASP A 168 11.54 -14.28 16.85
CA ASP A 168 10.96 -15.37 16.08
C ASP A 168 9.85 -14.90 15.11
N GLN A 169 9.75 -15.57 13.96
CA GLN A 169 8.87 -15.18 12.86
C GLN A 169 8.48 -16.39 12.00
N ALA A 170 7.19 -16.46 11.66
CA ALA A 170 6.70 -17.22 10.52
C ALA A 170 5.89 -16.26 9.62
N GLY A 171 6.47 -15.85 8.49
CA GLY A 171 5.87 -14.90 7.57
C GLY A 171 6.84 -13.85 7.02
N PHE A 172 6.30 -12.88 6.30
CA PHE A 172 7.02 -11.93 5.44
C PHE A 172 7.05 -10.48 5.98
N GLN A 173 6.79 -10.30 7.27
CA GLN A 173 6.72 -8.96 7.88
C GLN A 173 8.10 -8.25 7.89
N PRO A 174 8.14 -6.91 7.73
CA PRO A 174 9.38 -6.13 7.74
C PRO A 174 9.98 -6.06 9.15
N LEU A 175 10.88 -6.99 9.46
CA LEU A 175 11.50 -7.16 10.78
C LEU A 175 12.04 -5.88 11.45
N PRO A 176 12.70 -4.93 10.74
CA PRO A 176 13.21 -3.70 11.36
C PRO A 176 12.16 -2.77 11.99
N CYS A 177 10.87 -2.95 11.67
CA CYS A 177 9.78 -2.14 12.24
C CYS A 177 9.34 -2.59 13.65
N PHE A 178 9.64 -3.84 14.02
CA PHE A 178 9.16 -4.47 15.25
C PHE A 178 10.12 -4.24 16.42
N SER A 179 9.56 -4.11 17.62
CA SER A 179 10.36 -4.04 18.85
C SER A 179 9.71 -4.84 19.98
N PRO A 180 10.49 -5.53 20.83
CA PRO A 180 9.96 -6.20 22.01
C PRO A 180 9.23 -5.20 22.92
N GLY A 181 8.05 -5.59 23.41
CA GLY A 181 7.21 -4.72 24.19
C GLY A 181 5.93 -5.36 24.69
N LYS A 182 4.87 -4.55 24.81
CA LYS A 182 3.72 -4.80 25.70
C LYS A 182 2.36 -4.86 24.99
N VAL A 183 2.32 -4.68 23.68
CA VAL A 183 1.07 -4.59 22.92
C VAL A 183 0.84 -5.83 22.06
N GLY A 184 -0.25 -6.53 22.30
CA GLY A 184 -0.73 -7.62 21.44
C GLY A 184 -1.50 -7.04 20.26
N ILE A 185 -1.15 -7.44 19.03
CA ILE A 185 -1.79 -6.93 17.81
C ILE A 185 -2.39 -8.09 17.03
N VAL A 186 -3.68 -8.01 16.70
CA VAL A 186 -4.32 -8.91 15.74
C VAL A 186 -4.92 -8.13 14.58
N ALA A 187 -4.63 -8.56 13.35
CA ALA A 187 -5.00 -7.84 12.14
C ALA A 187 -5.41 -8.78 11.00
N LYS A 188 -6.40 -8.37 10.19
CA LYS A 188 -6.66 -8.98 8.87
C LYS A 188 -5.65 -8.50 7.81
N SER A 189 -5.34 -7.21 7.81
CA SER A 189 -4.46 -6.58 6.82
C SER A 189 -2.99 -6.53 7.25
N GLY A 190 -2.10 -7.00 6.37
CA GLY A 190 -0.65 -6.89 6.55
C GLY A 190 -0.15 -5.45 6.68
N THR A 191 -0.43 -4.56 5.72
CA THR A 191 0.11 -3.19 5.73
C THR A 191 -0.42 -2.33 6.89
N LEU A 192 -1.70 -2.45 7.25
CA LEU A 192 -2.21 -1.80 8.46
C LEU A 192 -1.58 -2.35 9.74
N SER A 193 -1.25 -3.66 9.79
CA SER A 193 -0.55 -4.23 10.94
C SER A 193 0.85 -3.64 11.08
N TYR A 194 1.58 -3.44 9.98
CA TYR A 194 2.92 -2.85 10.01
C TYR A 194 2.89 -1.38 10.41
N GLU A 195 1.87 -0.62 9.98
CA GLU A 195 1.71 0.76 10.44
C GLU A 195 1.32 0.85 11.93
N THR A 196 0.51 -0.10 12.41
CA THR A 196 0.16 -0.23 13.83
C THR A 196 1.38 -0.59 14.69
N VAL A 197 2.22 -1.50 14.20
CA VAL A 197 3.54 -1.84 14.76
C VAL A 197 4.40 -0.58 14.81
N ALA A 198 4.61 0.11 13.69
CA ALA A 198 5.43 1.33 13.67
C ALA A 198 4.90 2.45 14.59
N SER A 199 3.57 2.60 14.69
CA SER A 199 2.92 3.54 15.63
C SER A 199 3.23 3.19 17.09
N THR A 200 3.09 1.91 17.48
CA THR A 200 3.37 1.45 18.86
C THR A 200 4.87 1.41 19.19
N THR A 201 5.73 1.11 18.22
CA THR A 201 7.19 1.20 18.31
C THR A 201 7.62 2.65 18.57
N ARG A 202 7.16 3.63 17.77
CA ARG A 202 7.48 5.06 17.96
C ARG A 202 7.01 5.62 19.31
N ALA A 203 5.86 5.15 19.82
CA ALA A 203 5.38 5.55 21.14
C ALA A 203 6.22 4.99 22.31
N GLY A 204 7.14 4.06 22.05
CA GLY A 204 7.96 3.39 23.06
C GLY A 204 7.24 2.24 23.77
N LEU A 205 6.22 1.65 23.15
CA LEU A 205 5.44 0.55 23.73
C LEU A 205 5.90 -0.84 23.28
N GLY A 206 6.37 -0.94 22.03
CA GLY A 206 6.68 -2.20 21.35
C GLY A 206 5.51 -3.17 21.31
N GLN A 207 5.78 -4.42 20.90
CA GLN A 207 4.77 -5.45 20.73
C GLN A 207 5.13 -6.71 21.56
N SER A 208 4.11 -7.43 22.03
CA SER A 208 4.28 -8.72 22.72
C SER A 208 4.18 -9.88 21.73
N LEU A 209 3.11 -9.90 20.94
CA LEU A 209 2.82 -10.87 19.88
C LEU A 209 1.95 -10.21 18.80
N CYS A 210 2.25 -10.46 17.53
CA CYS A 210 1.53 -9.96 16.37
C CYS A 210 0.98 -11.14 15.55
N ILE A 211 -0.35 -11.18 15.40
CA ILE A 211 -1.10 -12.23 14.70
C ILE A 211 -1.76 -11.63 13.46
N SER A 212 -1.36 -12.10 12.28
CA SER A 212 -2.05 -11.78 11.02
C SER A 212 -3.00 -12.92 10.64
N MET A 213 -4.30 -12.60 10.68
CA MET A 213 -5.38 -13.50 10.28
C MET A 213 -5.51 -13.65 8.76
N GLY A 214 -4.87 -12.76 7.98
CA GLY A 214 -5.12 -12.64 6.55
C GLY A 214 -6.46 -11.98 6.24
N GLY A 215 -6.65 -11.61 4.96
CA GLY A 215 -7.85 -10.95 4.47
C GLY A 215 -8.72 -11.80 3.55
N ASP A 216 -8.44 -13.09 3.41
CA ASP A 216 -9.23 -13.99 2.57
C ASP A 216 -10.61 -14.28 3.18
N VAL A 217 -11.51 -14.87 2.39
CA VAL A 217 -12.88 -15.21 2.83
C VAL A 217 -12.85 -16.21 3.99
N LEU A 218 -11.89 -17.14 3.99
CA LEU A 218 -11.72 -18.19 5.00
C LEU A 218 -10.35 -18.03 5.69
N ALA A 219 -10.34 -17.31 6.81
CA ALA A 219 -9.18 -17.11 7.65
C ALA A 219 -9.18 -18.14 8.80
N GLY A 220 -8.21 -19.06 8.86
CA GLY A 220 -8.20 -20.15 9.85
C GLY A 220 -8.19 -19.66 11.31
N THR A 221 -7.40 -18.64 11.61
CA THR A 221 -7.31 -18.03 12.95
C THR A 221 -8.25 -16.82 13.05
N THR A 222 -9.04 -16.73 14.13
CA THR A 222 -9.99 -15.61 14.33
C THR A 222 -9.51 -14.54 15.32
N PHE A 223 -10.19 -13.38 15.35
CA PHE A 223 -9.95 -12.34 16.35
C PHE A 223 -10.18 -12.86 17.78
N VAL A 224 -11.21 -13.71 17.96
CA VAL A 224 -11.54 -14.32 19.25
C VAL A 224 -10.44 -15.26 19.72
N ASP A 225 -9.76 -15.95 18.80
CA ASP A 225 -8.65 -16.84 19.13
C ASP A 225 -7.40 -16.06 19.56
N ALA A 226 -7.05 -15.00 18.82
CA ALA A 226 -6.01 -14.07 19.25
C ALA A 226 -6.31 -13.40 20.61
N LEU A 227 -7.57 -13.01 20.85
CA LEU A 227 -8.01 -12.41 22.10
C LEU A 227 -7.88 -13.35 23.31
N LYS A 228 -8.18 -14.65 23.15
CA LYS A 228 -7.93 -15.68 24.19
C LYS A 228 -6.44 -15.78 24.54
N ILE A 229 -5.55 -15.69 23.54
CA ILE A 229 -4.09 -15.70 23.77
C ILE A 229 -3.66 -14.41 24.49
N PHE A 230 -4.04 -13.24 23.97
CA PHE A 230 -3.67 -11.96 24.55
C PHE A 230 -4.27 -11.73 25.95
N GLU A 231 -5.39 -12.34 26.30
CA GLU A 231 -5.94 -12.30 27.66
C GLU A 231 -4.96 -12.91 28.67
N HIS A 232 -4.53 -14.14 28.41
CA HIS A 232 -3.76 -14.95 29.35
C HIS A 232 -2.25 -14.73 29.25
N ASP A 233 -1.78 -14.11 28.16
CA ASP A 233 -0.37 -13.76 27.97
C ASP A 233 0.08 -12.67 28.98
N PRO A 234 1.06 -12.93 29.88
CA PRO A 234 1.51 -11.95 30.86
C PRO A 234 2.28 -10.78 30.25
N ASP A 235 2.90 -10.98 29.08
CA ASP A 235 3.71 -9.97 28.39
C ASP A 235 2.86 -8.90 27.69
N THR A 236 1.61 -9.24 27.34
CA THR A 236 0.62 -8.33 26.78
C THR A 236 -0.06 -7.50 27.88
N GLU A 237 0.24 -6.19 27.97
CA GLU A 237 -0.47 -5.24 28.84
C GLU A 237 -1.66 -4.55 28.15
N GLY A 238 -1.67 -4.44 26.82
CA GLY A 238 -2.73 -3.81 26.02
C GLY A 238 -2.91 -4.47 24.65
N ILE A 239 -4.08 -4.32 24.03
CA ILE A 239 -4.48 -5.09 22.84
C ILE A 239 -4.95 -4.14 21.72
N ILE A 240 -4.59 -4.44 20.47
CA ILE A 240 -5.07 -3.76 19.26
C ILE A 240 -5.73 -4.75 18.30
N ILE A 241 -6.92 -4.39 17.81
CA ILE A 241 -7.67 -5.12 16.77
C ILE A 241 -7.72 -4.27 15.50
N VAL A 242 -7.29 -4.83 14.38
CA VAL A 242 -7.34 -4.19 13.05
C VAL A 242 -8.21 -5.02 12.10
N GLY A 243 -9.49 -4.66 12.04
CA GLY A 243 -10.51 -5.29 11.21
C GLY A 243 -10.83 -4.53 9.92
N GLU A 244 -11.75 -5.10 9.15
CA GLU A 244 -12.22 -4.55 7.87
C GLU A 244 -13.62 -5.09 7.49
N VAL A 245 -14.20 -4.55 6.41
CA VAL A 245 -15.46 -5.00 5.84
C VAL A 245 -15.46 -6.51 5.52
N GLY A 246 -16.61 -7.18 5.68
CA GLY A 246 -16.80 -8.60 5.31
C GLY A 246 -16.65 -9.62 6.44
N GLY A 247 -17.61 -10.55 6.55
CA GLY A 247 -17.72 -11.54 7.63
C GLY A 247 -18.15 -10.96 8.98
N THR A 248 -18.31 -11.82 9.99
CA THR A 248 -18.77 -11.43 11.35
C THR A 248 -17.67 -11.27 12.38
N ALA A 249 -16.41 -11.61 12.07
CA ALA A 249 -15.33 -11.75 13.06
C ALA A 249 -15.15 -10.56 14.02
N GLU A 250 -15.39 -9.32 13.57
CA GLU A 250 -15.37 -8.11 14.41
C GLU A 250 -16.56 -8.02 15.39
N ILE A 251 -17.74 -8.55 15.02
CA ILE A 251 -18.91 -8.72 15.89
C ILE A 251 -18.64 -9.81 16.93
N ASP A 252 -18.08 -10.93 16.52
CA ASP A 252 -17.74 -12.05 17.41
C ASP A 252 -16.68 -11.62 18.44
N ALA A 253 -15.70 -10.81 18.01
CA ALA A 253 -14.77 -10.13 18.89
C ALA A 253 -15.46 -9.14 19.84
N ALA A 254 -16.42 -8.35 19.37
CA ALA A 254 -17.17 -7.43 20.22
C ALA A 254 -17.96 -8.14 21.33
N GLU A 255 -18.65 -9.24 21.03
CA GLU A 255 -19.35 -10.04 22.03
C GLU A 255 -18.37 -10.70 23.02
N TRP A 256 -17.23 -11.21 22.54
CA TRP A 256 -16.17 -11.72 23.42
C TRP A 256 -15.62 -10.63 24.35
N ILE A 257 -15.42 -9.39 23.86
CA ILE A 257 -14.93 -8.26 24.67
C ILE A 257 -15.95 -7.88 25.75
N LYS A 258 -17.26 -7.90 25.45
CA LYS A 258 -18.32 -7.67 26.44
C LYS A 258 -18.27 -8.72 27.55
N ASP A 259 -18.12 -9.99 27.19
CA ASP A 259 -17.96 -11.06 28.18
C ASP A 259 -16.67 -10.90 29.02
N TYR A 260 -15.53 -10.69 28.36
CA TYR A 260 -14.24 -10.46 29.03
C TYR A 260 -14.31 -9.34 30.06
N ARG A 261 -14.90 -8.19 29.71
CA ARG A 261 -15.09 -7.04 30.62
C ARG A 261 -16.07 -7.31 31.76
N ARG A 262 -17.04 -8.21 31.55
CA ARG A 262 -18.00 -8.62 32.59
C ARG A 262 -17.37 -9.59 33.59
N ARG A 263 -16.49 -10.49 33.15
CA ARG A 263 -15.88 -11.54 33.99
C ARG A 263 -14.51 -11.18 34.59
N THR A 264 -13.81 -10.21 34.02
CA THR A 264 -12.47 -9.78 34.46
C THR A 264 -12.55 -8.42 35.16
N PRO A 265 -12.16 -8.30 36.46
CA PRO A 265 -12.28 -7.04 37.21
C PRO A 265 -11.43 -5.86 36.70
N ASP A 266 -10.26 -6.15 36.12
CA ASP A 266 -9.36 -5.16 35.50
C ASP A 266 -8.93 -5.66 34.10
N PRO A 267 -9.81 -5.52 33.08
CA PRO A 267 -9.54 -6.00 31.74
C PRO A 267 -8.45 -5.15 31.06
N LYS A 268 -7.59 -5.80 30.27
CA LYS A 268 -6.55 -5.11 29.49
C LYS A 268 -7.20 -4.07 28.55
N PRO A 269 -6.63 -2.86 28.39
CA PRO A 269 -7.13 -1.87 27.44
C PRO A 269 -7.11 -2.42 26.01
N ILE A 270 -8.19 -2.18 25.27
CA ILE A 270 -8.35 -2.62 23.88
C ILE A 270 -8.63 -1.40 23.01
N MET A 271 -7.86 -1.23 21.94
CA MET A 271 -8.12 -0.27 20.88
C MET A 271 -8.48 -1.01 19.59
N ALA A 272 -9.27 -0.39 18.71
CA ALA A 272 -9.62 -1.01 17.44
C ALA A 272 -9.76 -0.03 16.27
N LEU A 273 -9.61 -0.57 15.06
CA LEU A 273 -9.87 0.10 13.79
C LEU A 273 -10.63 -0.86 12.87
N VAL A 274 -11.58 -0.35 12.09
CA VAL A 274 -12.27 -1.09 11.03
C VAL A 274 -12.14 -0.30 9.73
N GLY A 275 -11.47 -0.89 8.73
CA GLY A 275 -11.36 -0.33 7.38
C GLY A 275 -12.56 -0.66 6.48
N GLY A 276 -12.85 0.22 5.54
CA GLY A 276 -13.93 0.05 4.55
C GLY A 276 -15.26 0.66 4.99
N LEU A 277 -15.25 1.73 5.79
CA LEU A 277 -16.46 2.48 6.17
C LEU A 277 -17.14 3.14 4.95
N GLU A 278 -16.35 3.49 3.93
CA GLU A 278 -16.80 4.03 2.64
C GLU A 278 -16.73 2.99 1.51
N ALA A 279 -16.63 1.69 1.83
CA ALA A 279 -16.60 0.62 0.83
C ALA A 279 -17.94 0.52 0.06
N PRO A 280 -17.96 0.60 -1.28
CA PRO A 280 -19.18 0.41 -2.06
C PRO A 280 -19.76 -1.01 -1.92
N PRO A 281 -21.08 -1.17 -1.68
CA PRO A 281 -21.72 -2.47 -1.49
C PRO A 281 -21.43 -3.49 -2.60
N GLY A 282 -21.14 -4.73 -2.19
CA GLY A 282 -20.85 -5.85 -3.09
C GLY A 282 -19.52 -5.80 -3.86
N ARG A 283 -18.71 -4.72 -3.76
CA ARG A 283 -17.38 -4.64 -4.38
C ARG A 283 -16.31 -5.27 -3.45
N ILE A 284 -15.29 -5.88 -4.04
CA ILE A 284 -14.15 -6.50 -3.30
C ILE A 284 -13.01 -5.47 -3.18
N MET A 285 -12.79 -4.99 -1.97
CA MET A 285 -11.94 -3.82 -1.65
C MET A 285 -10.51 -4.20 -1.27
N GLY A 286 -9.85 -5.01 -2.10
CA GLY A 286 -8.53 -5.54 -1.79
C GLY A 286 -8.56 -7.04 -1.51
N HIS A 287 -8.36 -7.45 -0.27
CA HIS A 287 -8.31 -8.89 0.04
C HIS A 287 -9.60 -9.62 -0.39
N ALA A 288 -9.52 -10.93 -0.66
CA ALA A 288 -10.65 -11.69 -1.21
C ALA A 288 -11.89 -11.69 -0.29
N GLY A 289 -11.69 -11.51 1.02
CA GLY A 289 -12.75 -11.34 2.02
C GLY A 289 -13.24 -9.91 2.23
N ALA A 290 -12.63 -8.88 1.63
CA ALA A 290 -12.94 -7.46 1.84
C ALA A 290 -14.21 -6.98 1.10
N TRP A 291 -15.34 -7.65 1.37
CA TRP A 291 -16.69 -7.34 0.88
C TRP A 291 -17.73 -7.93 1.83
N ALA A 292 -18.90 -7.32 1.96
CA ALA A 292 -20.02 -7.87 2.74
C ALA A 292 -20.93 -8.72 1.86
N ALA A 293 -21.20 -9.95 2.28
CA ALA A 293 -22.18 -10.85 1.66
C ALA A 293 -23.62 -10.52 2.12
N PRO A 294 -24.67 -11.00 1.43
CA PRO A 294 -26.07 -10.89 1.88
C PRO A 294 -26.26 -11.22 3.37
N GLY A 295 -26.85 -10.28 4.11
CA GLY A 295 -27.07 -10.38 5.55
C GLY A 295 -25.83 -10.31 6.45
N GLU A 296 -24.61 -10.12 5.93
CA GLU A 296 -23.44 -9.80 6.77
C GLU A 296 -23.48 -8.34 7.27
N PRO A 297 -22.88 -8.02 8.43
CA PRO A 297 -22.77 -6.66 8.93
C PRO A 297 -21.81 -5.81 8.07
N ASP A 298 -22.22 -4.57 7.77
CA ASP A 298 -21.33 -3.59 7.14
C ASP A 298 -20.21 -3.11 8.09
N ALA A 299 -19.23 -2.38 7.55
CA ALA A 299 -18.10 -1.89 8.33
C ALA A 299 -18.51 -0.90 9.45
N ARG A 300 -19.62 -0.16 9.30
CA ARG A 300 -20.12 0.79 10.31
C ARG A 300 -20.81 0.05 11.46
N ALA A 301 -21.55 -1.01 11.18
CA ALA A 301 -22.12 -1.91 12.17
C ALA A 301 -21.02 -2.58 13.00
N LYS A 302 -19.93 -3.04 12.35
CA LYS A 302 -18.74 -3.59 13.03
C LYS A 302 -18.01 -2.57 13.90
N TYR A 303 -17.75 -1.38 13.36
CA TYR A 303 -17.17 -0.26 14.12
C TYR A 303 -18.00 -0.01 15.38
N LYS A 304 -19.32 0.09 15.23
CA LYS A 304 -20.23 0.34 16.34
C LYS A 304 -20.27 -0.80 17.35
N ALA A 305 -20.25 -2.06 16.91
CA ALA A 305 -20.24 -3.20 17.81
C ALA A 305 -18.99 -3.21 18.72
N LEU A 306 -17.81 -2.93 18.16
CA LEU A 306 -16.56 -2.81 18.91
C LEU A 306 -16.55 -1.60 19.85
N GLU A 307 -17.09 -0.46 19.41
CA GLU A 307 -17.28 0.75 20.23
C GLU A 307 -18.24 0.50 21.41
N ASP A 308 -19.37 -0.18 21.16
CA ASP A 308 -20.37 -0.54 22.18
C ASP A 308 -19.88 -1.64 23.14
N ALA A 309 -18.96 -2.52 22.70
CA ALA A 309 -18.17 -3.38 23.57
C ALA A 309 -17.11 -2.62 24.39
N GLY A 310 -16.88 -1.35 24.02
CA GLY A 310 -16.02 -0.39 24.71
C GLY A 310 -14.55 -0.45 24.30
N ALA A 311 -14.23 -1.06 23.15
CA ALA A 311 -12.92 -0.87 22.53
C ALA A 311 -12.77 0.62 22.11
N VAL A 312 -11.59 1.18 22.30
CA VAL A 312 -11.32 2.58 21.93
C VAL A 312 -11.03 2.63 20.43
N MET A 313 -12.01 3.12 19.67
CA MET A 313 -11.93 3.20 18.22
C MET A 313 -10.98 4.31 17.74
N VAL A 314 -10.18 4.03 16.71
CA VAL A 314 -9.33 5.03 16.05
C VAL A 314 -9.63 5.12 14.55
N SER A 315 -9.43 6.33 14.02
CA SER A 315 -9.68 6.67 12.60
C SER A 315 -8.54 6.28 11.65
N HIS A 316 -7.32 6.13 12.18
CA HIS A 316 -6.10 5.87 11.41
C HIS A 316 -5.06 5.21 12.33
N PRO A 317 -4.25 4.24 11.85
CA PRO A 317 -3.30 3.49 12.69
C PRO A 317 -2.21 4.35 13.34
N GLU A 318 -1.93 5.55 12.80
CA GLU A 318 -1.04 6.54 13.44
C GLU A 318 -1.36 6.77 14.93
N LYS A 319 -2.64 6.67 15.33
CA LYS A 319 -3.14 6.98 16.69
C LYS A 319 -2.95 5.86 17.71
N PHE A 320 -2.61 4.65 17.29
CA PHE A 320 -2.54 3.51 18.21
C PHE A 320 -1.46 3.67 19.28
N GLY A 321 -0.28 4.19 18.92
CA GLY A 321 0.82 4.42 19.84
C GLY A 321 0.45 5.34 21.01
N ASP A 322 0.11 6.59 20.74
CA ASP A 322 -0.20 7.58 21.79
C ASP A 322 -1.50 7.26 22.53
N GLY A 323 -2.50 6.72 21.84
CA GLY A 323 -3.74 6.26 22.46
C GLY A 323 -3.50 5.13 23.45
N MET A 324 -2.74 4.10 23.07
CA MET A 324 -2.44 2.96 23.95
C MET A 324 -1.55 3.39 25.12
N LYS A 325 -0.58 4.28 24.87
CA LYS A 325 0.29 4.86 25.89
C LYS A 325 -0.51 5.61 26.96
N THR A 326 -1.52 6.37 26.53
CA THR A 326 -2.46 7.05 27.43
C THR A 326 -3.26 6.04 28.25
N LEU A 327 -3.90 5.05 27.62
CA LEU A 327 -4.71 4.04 28.31
C LEU A 327 -3.91 3.20 29.33
N LEU A 328 -2.66 2.86 29.02
CA LEU A 328 -1.77 2.12 29.91
C LEU A 328 -1.34 2.98 31.11
N ASN A 329 -1.03 4.25 30.90
CA ASN A 329 -0.72 5.19 31.98
C ASN A 329 -1.94 5.39 32.91
N ASP A 330 -3.13 5.65 32.36
CA ASP A 330 -4.37 5.80 33.11
C ASP A 330 -4.74 4.54 33.91
N ARG A 331 -4.42 3.35 33.40
CA ARG A 331 -4.58 2.09 34.14
C ARG A 331 -3.59 2.00 35.31
N ARG A 332 -2.31 2.33 35.11
CA ARG A 332 -1.30 2.36 36.18
C ARG A 332 -1.67 3.36 37.29
N SER A 333 -2.13 4.57 36.93
CA SER A 333 -2.58 5.58 37.90
C SER A 333 -3.82 5.14 38.68
N ARG A 334 -4.78 4.44 38.06
CA ARG A 334 -5.93 3.84 38.76
C ARG A 334 -5.52 2.74 39.73
N LEU A 335 -4.60 1.86 39.33
CA LEU A 335 -4.08 0.80 40.20
C LEU A 335 -3.28 1.36 41.39
N GLN A 336 -2.51 2.44 41.20
CA GLN A 336 -1.76 3.11 42.27
C GLN A 336 -2.66 3.85 43.26
N THR A 337 -3.69 4.56 42.77
CA THR A 337 -4.63 5.32 43.64
C THR A 337 -5.60 4.42 44.41
N GLY A 338 -5.84 3.19 43.95
CA GLY A 338 -6.61 2.17 44.67
C GLY A 338 -6.03 1.73 46.02
N THR A 339 -4.75 2.02 46.29
CA THR A 339 -4.07 1.67 47.56
C THR A 339 -4.19 2.76 48.64
N THR A 340 -4.80 3.91 48.33
CA THR A 340 -5.01 5.02 49.28
C THR A 340 -6.50 5.32 49.46
N SER A 341 -6.94 5.41 50.72
CA SER A 341 -8.36 5.43 51.09
C SER A 341 -9.11 6.72 50.74
N LYS A 342 -10.30 6.54 50.16
CA LYS A 342 -11.50 7.41 50.22
C LYS A 342 -11.29 8.95 50.30
N GLY A 343 -11.52 9.61 49.16
CA GLY A 343 -11.94 11.01 49.10
C GLY A 343 -12.85 11.23 47.89
N ALA A 344 -14.16 11.36 48.09
CA ALA A 344 -15.11 11.47 46.98
C ALA A 344 -15.28 12.93 46.51
N SER A 345 -15.14 13.19 45.22
CA SER A 345 -15.69 14.39 44.57
C SER A 345 -16.37 14.02 43.24
N GLN A 346 -17.67 14.27 43.16
CA GLN A 346 -18.41 14.17 41.91
C GLN A 346 -18.07 15.36 41.01
N GLN A 347 -17.78 15.12 39.74
CA GLN A 347 -18.01 16.12 38.69
C GLN A 347 -18.79 15.50 37.53
N ARG A 348 -19.74 16.27 37.00
CA ARG A 348 -20.76 15.81 36.05
C ARG A 348 -20.25 16.00 34.62
N GLY A 349 -20.29 14.95 33.80
CA GLY A 349 -20.07 15.07 32.37
C GLY A 349 -21.24 15.77 31.69
N PHE A 350 -20.97 16.80 30.88
CA PHE A 350 -22.00 17.45 30.06
C PHE A 350 -22.29 16.63 28.80
N HIS A 351 -23.54 16.20 28.65
CA HIS A 351 -24.03 15.68 27.36
C HIS A 351 -24.35 16.83 26.40
N THR A 352 -23.84 16.76 25.17
CA THR A 352 -24.39 17.51 24.03
C THR A 352 -24.55 16.59 22.82
N VAL A 353 -25.78 16.09 22.64
CA VAL A 353 -26.20 15.37 21.44
C VAL A 353 -26.43 16.38 20.32
N ARG A 354 -25.83 16.15 19.14
CA ARG A 354 -26.23 16.83 17.89
C ARG A 354 -26.56 15.78 16.84
N ARG A 355 -27.85 15.67 16.50
CA ARG A 355 -28.32 14.85 15.37
C ARG A 355 -27.82 15.44 14.05
N ALA A 356 -27.23 14.62 13.19
CA ALA A 356 -27.14 14.90 11.76
C ALA A 356 -28.37 14.29 11.06
N SER A 357 -28.94 14.99 10.09
CA SER A 357 -30.11 14.54 9.34
C SER A 357 -29.71 13.62 8.17
N LEU A 358 -30.40 12.49 8.05
CA LEU A 358 -30.31 11.60 6.90
C LEU A 358 -30.89 12.28 5.65
N GLN A 359 -30.14 12.28 4.54
CA GLN A 359 -30.72 12.34 3.19
C GLN A 359 -30.35 11.04 2.47
N LYS A 360 -31.35 10.18 2.24
CA LYS A 360 -31.24 9.08 1.27
C LYS A 360 -31.61 9.63 -0.11
N GLY A 361 -30.65 9.67 -1.03
CA GLY A 361 -30.94 9.74 -2.46
C GLY A 361 -31.13 8.32 -3.03
N PRO A 362 -31.93 8.14 -4.10
CA PRO A 362 -31.99 6.87 -4.80
C PRO A 362 -30.67 6.64 -5.55
N VAL A 363 -30.01 5.51 -5.28
CA VAL A 363 -28.81 5.10 -6.00
C VAL A 363 -29.25 4.24 -7.19
N SER A 364 -28.97 4.70 -8.41
CA SER A 364 -29.17 3.90 -9.61
C SER A 364 -28.11 2.82 -9.72
N VAL A 365 -28.54 1.59 -10.03
CA VAL A 365 -27.67 0.48 -10.40
C VAL A 365 -27.10 0.78 -11.79
N ASP A 366 -25.78 0.87 -11.94
CA ASP A 366 -24.95 -0.20 -12.52
C ASP A 366 -23.45 0.16 -12.56
N SER A 367 -22.61 -0.69 -13.18
CA SER A 367 -21.14 -0.71 -13.29
C SER A 367 -20.42 -1.45 -12.14
N MET A 368 -20.35 -2.77 -12.28
CA MET A 368 -19.58 -3.68 -11.43
C MET A 368 -18.33 -4.15 -12.17
N GLN A 369 -17.14 -3.71 -11.74
CA GLN A 369 -15.90 -4.44 -12.02
C GLN A 369 -15.25 -4.89 -10.71
N ARG A 370 -14.81 -6.15 -10.68
CA ARG A 370 -14.49 -6.90 -9.46
C ARG A 370 -13.42 -7.93 -9.79
N ARG A 371 -12.65 -8.30 -8.76
CA ARG A 371 -11.67 -9.40 -8.75
C ARG A 371 -12.29 -10.81 -8.82
N SER A 372 -13.53 -10.85 -9.27
CA SER A 372 -14.45 -11.96 -9.19
C SER A 372 -15.45 -11.72 -10.30
N ILE A 373 -15.59 -12.64 -11.24
CA ILE A 373 -16.49 -12.42 -12.38
C ILE A 373 -17.92 -12.48 -11.86
N TYR A 374 -18.67 -11.41 -12.10
CA TYR A 374 -20.12 -11.45 -12.06
C TYR A 374 -20.61 -11.50 -13.51
N ILE A 375 -21.26 -12.59 -13.88
CA ILE A 375 -21.86 -12.73 -15.21
C ILE A 375 -23.14 -11.92 -15.29
N LYS A 376 -23.50 -11.48 -16.49
CA LYS A 376 -24.74 -10.73 -16.77
C LYS A 376 -25.95 -11.61 -16.43
N GLN A 377 -27.10 -11.01 -16.07
CA GLN A 377 -28.27 -11.79 -15.64
C GLN A 377 -28.72 -12.83 -16.68
N HIS A 378 -28.69 -12.49 -17.98
CA HIS A 378 -29.01 -13.45 -19.04
C HIS A 378 -28.01 -14.62 -19.09
N GLN A 379 -26.71 -14.38 -18.89
CA GLN A 379 -25.71 -15.45 -18.80
C GLN A 379 -25.94 -16.35 -17.57
N ALA A 380 -26.41 -15.78 -16.45
CA ALA A 380 -26.83 -16.55 -15.29
C ALA A 380 -28.11 -17.37 -15.57
N PHE A 381 -29.02 -16.85 -16.39
CA PHE A 381 -30.19 -17.59 -16.87
C PHE A 381 -29.79 -18.72 -17.81
N ASP A 382 -28.89 -18.49 -18.77
CA ASP A 382 -28.33 -19.54 -19.64
C ASP A 382 -27.74 -20.70 -18.82
N MET A 383 -27.00 -20.39 -17.75
CA MET A 383 -26.48 -21.40 -16.81
C MET A 383 -27.58 -22.14 -16.03
N LEU A 384 -28.64 -21.45 -15.63
CA LEU A 384 -29.79 -22.03 -14.94
C LEU A 384 -30.59 -22.96 -15.86
N GLU A 385 -30.86 -22.54 -17.09
CA GLU A 385 -31.59 -23.30 -18.11
C GLU A 385 -30.81 -24.53 -18.59
N ALA A 386 -29.49 -24.41 -18.75
CA ALA A 386 -28.60 -25.56 -18.98
C ALA A 386 -28.66 -26.61 -17.85
N ASN A 387 -29.10 -26.22 -16.66
CA ASN A 387 -29.35 -27.10 -15.50
C ASN A 387 -30.85 -27.39 -15.28
N SER A 388 -31.69 -27.16 -16.29
CA SER A 388 -33.15 -27.37 -16.27
C SER A 388 -33.86 -26.60 -15.15
N VAL A 389 -33.43 -25.37 -14.83
CA VAL A 389 -34.22 -24.42 -14.02
C VAL A 389 -34.97 -23.49 -14.95
N ALA A 390 -36.27 -23.28 -14.70
CA ALA A 390 -37.06 -22.33 -15.47
C ALA A 390 -36.67 -20.89 -15.13
N THR A 391 -36.48 -20.04 -16.14
CA THR A 391 -36.18 -18.61 -15.94
C THR A 391 -37.17 -17.73 -16.70
N ARG A 392 -37.46 -16.56 -16.13
CA ARG A 392 -38.31 -15.55 -16.75
C ARG A 392 -38.06 -14.19 -16.14
N GLU A 393 -37.39 -13.30 -16.87
CA GLU A 393 -37.13 -11.95 -16.41
C GLU A 393 -38.43 -11.17 -16.17
N ARG A 394 -38.60 -10.68 -14.93
CA ARG A 394 -39.64 -9.74 -14.54
C ARG A 394 -39.21 -8.91 -13.34
N PRO A 395 -39.78 -7.71 -13.11
CA PRO A 395 -39.57 -6.95 -11.88
C PRO A 395 -39.88 -7.75 -10.60
N ALA A 396 -39.37 -7.27 -9.47
CA ALA A 396 -39.64 -7.85 -8.16
C ALA A 396 -41.14 -7.80 -7.81
N SER A 397 -41.70 -8.94 -7.38
CA SER A 397 -43.06 -9.07 -6.83
C SER A 397 -42.99 -9.37 -5.33
N PRO A 398 -44.02 -9.02 -4.52
CA PRO A 398 -44.16 -9.50 -3.15
C PRO A 398 -44.19 -11.03 -3.01
N ASP A 399 -44.53 -11.76 -4.07
CA ASP A 399 -44.55 -13.24 -4.11
C ASP A 399 -43.17 -13.87 -4.33
N ASP A 400 -42.12 -13.05 -4.53
CA ASP A 400 -40.77 -13.53 -4.79
C ASP A 400 -40.04 -13.80 -3.47
N PHE A 401 -39.50 -15.00 -3.33
CA PHE A 401 -38.51 -15.31 -2.30
C PHE A 401 -37.09 -15.12 -2.83
N PHE A 402 -36.18 -14.79 -1.92
CA PHE A 402 -34.73 -14.80 -2.18
C PHE A 402 -34.13 -16.12 -1.70
N LEU A 403 -33.31 -16.74 -2.55
CA LEU A 403 -32.50 -17.91 -2.21
C LEU A 403 -31.10 -17.72 -2.76
N SER A 404 -30.08 -18.01 -1.95
CA SER A 404 -28.69 -17.99 -2.41
C SER A 404 -27.85 -19.10 -1.80
N ILE A 405 -26.85 -19.59 -2.56
CA ILE A 405 -25.74 -20.37 -2.03
C ILE A 405 -24.50 -19.47 -2.00
N SER A 406 -23.87 -19.36 -0.83
CA SER A 406 -22.67 -18.56 -0.61
C SER A 406 -21.73 -19.28 0.38
N VAL A 407 -20.68 -18.62 0.86
CA VAL A 407 -19.80 -19.15 1.91
C VAL A 407 -20.10 -18.50 3.26
N ASP A 408 -20.39 -19.31 4.26
CA ASP A 408 -20.40 -18.87 5.66
C ASP A 408 -19.00 -19.02 6.26
N ARG A 409 -18.41 -17.87 6.59
CA ARG A 409 -17.00 -17.76 7.00
C ARG A 409 -16.76 -18.31 8.41
N THR A 410 -17.79 -18.29 9.25
CA THR A 410 -17.70 -18.68 10.67
C THR A 410 -17.72 -20.20 10.83
N SER A 411 -18.48 -20.91 10.00
CA SER A 411 -18.51 -22.38 9.94
C SER A 411 -17.48 -22.99 8.99
N PHE A 412 -16.72 -22.18 8.25
CA PHE A 412 -15.80 -22.62 7.18
C PHE A 412 -16.48 -23.51 6.13
N SER A 413 -17.70 -23.14 5.73
CA SER A 413 -18.53 -24.01 4.89
C SER A 413 -19.45 -23.23 3.94
N PRO A 414 -19.94 -23.86 2.86
CA PRO A 414 -21.02 -23.30 2.07
C PRO A 414 -22.28 -23.13 2.92
N CYS A 415 -23.13 -22.17 2.54
CA CYS A 415 -24.32 -21.82 3.29
C CYS A 415 -25.46 -21.46 2.34
N ILE A 416 -26.65 -21.98 2.64
CA ILE A 416 -27.89 -21.56 2.00
C ILE A 416 -28.45 -20.40 2.81
N THR A 417 -28.70 -19.26 2.16
CA THR A 417 -29.44 -18.14 2.74
C THR A 417 -30.80 -18.02 2.04
N ALA A 418 -31.88 -17.97 2.81
CA ALA A 418 -33.24 -17.74 2.33
C ALA A 418 -33.85 -16.50 2.99
N SER A 419 -34.70 -15.78 2.25
CA SER A 419 -35.53 -14.70 2.79
C SER A 419 -36.90 -14.68 2.09
N THR A 420 -37.94 -14.34 2.84
CA THR A 420 -39.29 -14.06 2.34
C THR A 420 -39.42 -12.69 1.66
N SER A 421 -38.34 -11.91 1.61
CA SER A 421 -38.25 -10.67 0.84
C SER A 421 -37.51 -10.90 -0.47
N ALA A 422 -37.96 -10.23 -1.53
CA ALA A 422 -37.26 -10.13 -2.81
C ALA A 422 -35.90 -9.38 -2.72
N GLU A 423 -35.63 -8.68 -1.62
CA GLU A 423 -34.42 -7.86 -1.44
C GLU A 423 -33.23 -8.65 -0.87
N ALA A 424 -32.22 -8.92 -1.72
CA ALA A 424 -30.97 -9.59 -1.34
C ALA A 424 -30.14 -8.90 -0.24
N HIS A 425 -30.42 -7.62 0.08
CA HIS A 425 -29.63 -6.79 1.01
C HIS A 425 -30.50 -6.21 2.14
N GLY A 426 -31.60 -6.89 2.49
CA GLY A 426 -32.43 -6.55 3.66
C GLY A 426 -31.70 -6.78 5.01
N PRO A 427 -32.29 -6.35 6.13
CA PRO A 427 -31.71 -6.52 7.47
C PRO A 427 -31.46 -7.99 7.80
N THR A 428 -30.33 -8.32 8.45
CA THR A 428 -29.94 -9.69 8.84
C THR A 428 -31.03 -10.46 9.61
N SER A 429 -31.91 -9.75 10.33
CA SER A 429 -33.05 -10.31 11.06
C SER A 429 -34.17 -10.90 10.18
N SER A 430 -34.14 -10.71 8.86
CA SER A 430 -35.15 -11.22 7.91
C SER A 430 -34.61 -12.29 6.95
N SER A 431 -33.51 -12.96 7.32
CA SER A 431 -32.94 -14.07 6.53
C SER A 431 -32.60 -15.28 7.41
N GLN A 432 -32.92 -16.48 6.96
CA GLN A 432 -32.41 -17.72 7.56
C GLN A 432 -31.14 -18.15 6.83
N LYS A 433 -30.09 -18.48 7.59
CA LYS A 433 -28.81 -19.02 7.10
C LYS A 433 -28.61 -20.44 7.61
N ILE A 434 -28.29 -21.37 6.71
CA ILE A 434 -28.03 -22.78 7.03
C ILE A 434 -26.69 -23.19 6.40
N PRO A 435 -25.59 -23.27 7.18
CA PRO A 435 -24.33 -23.83 6.72
C PRO A 435 -24.45 -25.34 6.49
N PHE A 436 -23.71 -25.88 5.53
CA PHE A 436 -23.73 -27.30 5.15
C PHE A 436 -22.34 -27.80 4.69
N ASN A 437 -22.15 -29.10 4.72
CA ASN A 437 -20.85 -29.74 4.46
C ASN A 437 -20.44 -29.71 2.97
N TYR A 438 -19.35 -29.00 2.62
CA TYR A 438 -18.85 -28.90 1.24
C TYR A 438 -18.62 -30.27 0.56
N ALA A 439 -17.98 -31.21 1.27
CA ALA A 439 -17.56 -32.48 0.68
C ALA A 439 -18.69 -33.51 0.61
N ASN A 440 -19.70 -33.40 1.49
CA ASN A 440 -20.83 -34.33 1.52
C ASN A 440 -22.10 -33.65 2.08
N PRO A 441 -22.74 -32.74 1.31
CA PRO A 441 -23.88 -31.95 1.77
C PRO A 441 -25.01 -32.80 2.35
N GLU A 442 -25.57 -32.34 3.45
CA GLU A 442 -26.65 -33.02 4.19
C GLU A 442 -27.93 -33.12 3.33
N PHE A 443 -28.28 -32.05 2.60
CA PHE A 443 -29.46 -31.99 1.71
C PHE A 443 -29.40 -32.92 0.48
N LEU A 444 -28.29 -33.65 0.27
CA LEU A 444 -28.22 -34.72 -0.74
C LEU A 444 -28.66 -36.08 -0.21
N ARG A 445 -28.79 -36.22 1.12
CA ARG A 445 -29.09 -37.50 1.81
C ARG A 445 -30.36 -37.46 2.65
N ASP A 446 -30.82 -36.26 2.99
CA ASP A 446 -31.89 -35.98 3.93
C ASP A 446 -32.66 -34.73 3.47
N ASP A 447 -33.94 -34.63 3.83
CA ASP A 447 -34.84 -33.52 3.46
C ASP A 447 -34.97 -32.44 4.55
N SER A 448 -34.29 -32.57 5.70
CA SER A 448 -34.46 -31.66 6.85
C SER A 448 -34.16 -30.19 6.54
N ILE A 449 -33.11 -29.91 5.76
CA ILE A 449 -32.75 -28.54 5.33
C ILE A 449 -33.83 -27.99 4.38
N GLN A 450 -34.30 -28.81 3.44
CA GLN A 450 -35.34 -28.47 2.46
C GLN A 450 -36.65 -28.14 3.17
N VAL A 451 -37.07 -28.98 4.14
CA VAL A 451 -38.27 -28.77 4.96
C VAL A 451 -38.13 -27.52 5.81
N ALA A 452 -36.98 -27.28 6.45
CA ALA A 452 -36.76 -26.09 7.26
C ALA A 452 -36.85 -24.79 6.43
N LEU A 453 -36.19 -24.76 5.26
CA LEU A 453 -36.20 -23.61 4.35
C LEU A 453 -37.59 -23.38 3.73
N ALA A 454 -38.27 -24.44 3.28
CA ALA A 454 -39.61 -24.32 2.72
C ALA A 454 -40.63 -23.82 3.76
N THR A 455 -40.56 -24.34 5.00
CA THR A 455 -41.38 -23.86 6.13
C THR A 455 -41.14 -22.39 6.40
N TYR A 456 -39.87 -21.95 6.43
CA TYR A 456 -39.50 -20.55 6.66
C TYR A 456 -39.96 -19.62 5.53
N LEU A 457 -39.89 -20.09 4.29
CA LEU A 457 -40.38 -19.36 3.11
C LEU A 457 -41.92 -19.41 2.96
N GLY A 458 -42.64 -20.14 3.81
CA GLY A 458 -44.10 -20.28 3.74
C GLY A 458 -44.60 -21.10 2.54
N LEU A 459 -43.74 -21.95 1.96
CA LEU A 459 -44.10 -22.81 0.83
C LEU A 459 -44.94 -24.00 1.27
N SER A 460 -45.76 -24.55 0.36
CA SER A 460 -46.59 -25.72 0.64
C SER A 460 -45.76 -27.02 0.70
N GLU A 461 -46.23 -28.02 1.46
CA GLU A 461 -45.55 -29.34 1.53
C GLU A 461 -45.32 -29.99 0.16
N ALA A 462 -46.24 -29.78 -0.79
CA ALA A 462 -46.11 -30.26 -2.16
C ALA A 462 -44.88 -29.66 -2.88
N SER A 463 -44.48 -28.44 -2.51
CA SER A 463 -43.36 -27.69 -3.09
C SER A 463 -42.00 -28.04 -2.46
N HIS A 464 -41.96 -28.75 -1.32
CA HIS A 464 -40.71 -29.06 -0.59
C HIS A 464 -39.70 -29.83 -1.47
N LYS A 465 -40.18 -30.81 -2.22
CA LYS A 465 -39.35 -31.61 -3.15
C LYS A 465 -38.81 -30.79 -4.31
N GLU A 466 -39.56 -29.79 -4.77
CA GLU A 466 -39.12 -28.91 -5.85
C GLU A 466 -38.05 -27.93 -5.37
N LEU A 467 -38.21 -27.35 -4.17
CA LEU A 467 -37.17 -26.57 -3.52
C LEU A 467 -35.88 -27.39 -3.33
N GLY A 468 -35.99 -28.66 -2.93
CA GLY A 468 -34.85 -29.58 -2.84
C GLY A 468 -34.11 -29.75 -4.17
N ARG A 469 -34.83 -30.03 -5.27
CA ARG A 469 -34.22 -30.10 -6.62
C ARG A 469 -33.57 -28.79 -7.04
N PHE A 470 -34.18 -27.66 -6.74
CA PHE A 470 -33.62 -26.34 -7.07
C PHE A 470 -32.33 -26.06 -6.30
N ILE A 471 -32.30 -26.33 -5.00
CA ILE A 471 -31.07 -26.26 -4.17
C ILE A 471 -29.98 -27.17 -4.74
N GLN A 472 -30.32 -28.40 -5.15
CA GLN A 472 -29.35 -29.34 -5.74
C GLN A 472 -28.78 -28.85 -7.08
N LYS A 473 -29.59 -28.22 -7.94
CA LYS A 473 -29.14 -27.60 -9.20
C LYS A 473 -28.23 -26.39 -8.95
N LEU A 474 -28.60 -25.52 -8.00
CA LEU A 474 -27.74 -24.40 -7.59
C LEU A 474 -26.42 -24.91 -7.00
N TRP A 475 -26.44 -25.96 -6.18
CA TRP A 475 -25.24 -26.59 -5.64
C TRP A 475 -24.33 -27.17 -6.73
N HIS A 476 -24.92 -27.82 -7.75
CA HIS A 476 -24.17 -28.32 -8.90
C HIS A 476 -23.44 -27.18 -9.65
N ILE A 477 -24.12 -26.06 -9.92
CA ILE A 477 -23.48 -24.87 -10.49
C ILE A 477 -22.39 -24.34 -9.55
N PHE A 478 -22.68 -24.21 -8.25
CA PHE A 478 -21.75 -23.67 -7.26
C PHE A 478 -20.43 -24.46 -7.23
N GLN A 479 -20.53 -25.79 -7.16
CA GLN A 479 -19.39 -26.70 -7.10
C GLN A 479 -18.65 -26.79 -8.44
N THR A 480 -19.35 -27.02 -9.55
CA THR A 480 -18.71 -27.24 -10.86
C THR A 480 -18.10 -25.98 -11.46
N LYS A 481 -18.67 -24.81 -11.16
CA LYS A 481 -18.19 -23.50 -11.65
C LYS A 481 -17.32 -22.75 -10.64
N GLU A 482 -17.06 -23.35 -9.48
CA GLU A 482 -16.33 -22.73 -8.34
C GLU A 482 -16.84 -21.31 -7.99
N ALA A 483 -18.17 -21.17 -7.92
CA ALA A 483 -18.82 -19.93 -7.51
C ALA A 483 -18.60 -19.67 -6.02
N PHE A 484 -18.41 -18.41 -5.62
CA PHE A 484 -18.46 -18.02 -4.20
C PHE A 484 -19.85 -17.50 -3.79
N LEU A 485 -20.70 -17.18 -4.77
CA LEU A 485 -22.03 -16.61 -4.57
C LEU A 485 -22.93 -16.93 -5.76
N LEU A 486 -24.09 -17.54 -5.51
CA LEU A 486 -25.19 -17.64 -6.45
C LEU A 486 -26.43 -17.04 -5.81
N GLU A 487 -26.78 -15.80 -6.17
CA GLU A 487 -28.02 -15.15 -5.73
C GLU A 487 -29.16 -15.43 -6.73
N THR A 488 -30.34 -15.80 -6.23
CA THR A 488 -31.56 -15.93 -7.03
C THR A 488 -32.76 -15.27 -6.34
N ARG A 489 -33.64 -14.69 -7.16
CA ARG A 489 -34.99 -14.25 -6.80
C ARG A 489 -35.96 -15.09 -7.61
N ALA A 490 -36.86 -15.80 -6.96
CA ALA A 490 -37.74 -16.79 -7.60
C ALA A 490 -39.14 -16.78 -6.98
N SER A 491 -40.13 -17.31 -7.69
CA SER A 491 -41.44 -17.63 -7.13
C SER A 491 -41.88 -19.04 -7.56
N LEU A 492 -42.96 -19.54 -6.94
CA LEU A 492 -43.66 -20.70 -7.49
C LEU A 492 -44.53 -20.28 -8.68
N SER A 493 -44.56 -21.11 -9.72
CA SER A 493 -45.49 -21.00 -10.84
C SER A 493 -46.89 -21.52 -10.45
N SER A 494 -47.88 -21.29 -11.32
CA SER A 494 -49.21 -21.89 -11.19
C SER A 494 -49.21 -23.43 -11.23
N GLU A 495 -48.13 -24.05 -11.70
CA GLU A 495 -47.94 -25.50 -11.78
C GLU A 495 -47.13 -26.05 -10.58
N GLY A 496 -46.72 -25.20 -9.64
CA GLY A 496 -45.93 -25.57 -8.47
C GLY A 496 -44.44 -25.78 -8.73
N THR A 497 -43.95 -25.41 -9.92
CA THR A 497 -42.53 -25.38 -10.28
C THR A 497 -41.87 -24.07 -9.84
N ILE A 498 -40.55 -24.07 -9.60
CA ILE A 498 -39.82 -22.83 -9.26
C ILE A 498 -39.37 -22.12 -10.55
N GLU A 499 -39.77 -20.86 -10.72
CA GLU A 499 -39.34 -19.98 -11.82
C GLU A 499 -38.44 -18.86 -11.28
N VAL A 500 -37.24 -18.70 -11.84
CA VAL A 500 -36.27 -17.68 -11.43
C VAL A 500 -36.48 -16.40 -12.24
N HIS A 501 -36.57 -15.26 -11.53
CA HIS A 501 -36.91 -13.96 -12.12
C HIS A 501 -35.76 -12.95 -12.09
N GLY A 502 -34.75 -13.21 -11.26
CA GLY A 502 -33.49 -12.48 -11.26
C GLY A 502 -32.39 -13.36 -10.69
N ALA A 503 -31.18 -13.25 -11.25
CA ALA A 503 -30.03 -14.05 -10.86
C ALA A 503 -28.77 -13.19 -10.89
N ARG A 504 -27.89 -13.40 -9.91
CA ARG A 504 -26.60 -12.71 -9.82
C ARG A 504 -25.55 -13.69 -9.29
N PHE A 505 -24.75 -14.21 -10.21
CA PHE A 505 -23.76 -15.24 -9.93
C PHE A 505 -22.36 -14.64 -9.94
N GLY A 506 -21.57 -14.97 -8.91
CA GLY A 506 -20.21 -14.52 -8.69
C GLY A 506 -19.22 -15.69 -8.59
N PHE A 507 -18.15 -15.62 -9.40
CA PHE A 507 -17.11 -16.64 -9.51
C PHE A 507 -15.74 -16.10 -9.09
N ASP A 508 -14.91 -16.96 -8.50
CA ASP A 508 -13.57 -16.60 -8.01
C ASP A 508 -12.51 -16.71 -9.13
N ASP A 509 -11.82 -15.61 -9.38
CA ASP A 509 -10.77 -15.50 -10.40
C ASP A 509 -9.44 -16.15 -9.98
N ALA A 510 -9.26 -16.45 -8.69
CA ALA A 510 -8.05 -17.12 -8.20
C ALA A 510 -7.86 -18.52 -8.83
N ALA A 511 -8.95 -19.28 -9.03
CA ALA A 511 -8.91 -20.57 -9.70
C ALA A 511 -8.40 -20.45 -11.14
N PHE A 512 -8.97 -19.51 -11.91
CA PHE A 512 -8.60 -19.27 -13.30
C PHE A 512 -7.17 -18.76 -13.45
N ARG A 513 -6.80 -17.68 -12.76
CA ARG A 513 -5.46 -17.07 -12.86
C ARG A 513 -4.32 -17.99 -12.44
N SER A 514 -4.58 -18.93 -11.54
CA SER A 514 -3.53 -19.84 -11.02
C SER A 514 -3.52 -21.21 -11.69
N SER A 515 -4.62 -21.67 -12.31
CA SER A 515 -4.73 -23.05 -12.83
C SER A 515 -5.50 -23.21 -14.15
N GLY A 516 -6.03 -22.13 -14.72
CA GLY A 516 -6.85 -22.17 -15.94
C GLY A 516 -8.23 -22.79 -15.78
N ARG A 517 -8.62 -23.18 -14.56
CA ARG A 517 -9.97 -23.70 -14.26
C ARG A 517 -11.03 -22.62 -14.49
N GLN A 518 -12.24 -23.02 -14.87
CA GLN A 518 -13.36 -22.14 -15.20
C GLN A 518 -13.14 -21.21 -16.42
N GLU A 519 -12.26 -21.57 -17.34
CA GLU A 519 -12.02 -20.82 -18.58
C GLU A 519 -13.32 -20.49 -19.36
N ASP A 520 -14.32 -21.36 -19.34
CA ASP A 520 -15.64 -21.12 -19.94
C ASP A 520 -16.43 -20.01 -19.24
N VAL A 521 -16.37 -19.91 -17.91
CA VAL A 521 -16.94 -18.78 -17.15
C VAL A 521 -16.16 -17.50 -17.44
N HIS A 522 -14.83 -17.59 -17.52
CA HIS A 522 -13.97 -16.44 -17.78
C HIS A 522 -14.10 -15.89 -19.22
N ARG A 523 -14.49 -16.74 -20.18
CA ARG A 523 -14.89 -16.33 -21.54
C ARG A 523 -16.19 -15.52 -21.60
N LEU A 524 -17.04 -15.54 -20.57
CA LEU A 524 -18.28 -14.74 -20.51
C LEU A 524 -18.04 -13.28 -20.12
N ARG A 525 -16.82 -12.94 -19.68
CA ARG A 525 -16.45 -11.59 -19.25
C ARG A 525 -16.39 -10.61 -20.43
N ASP A 526 -17.11 -9.51 -20.29
CA ASP A 526 -17.17 -8.44 -21.29
C ASP A 526 -16.55 -7.15 -20.75
N THR A 527 -15.26 -6.98 -21.03
CA THR A 527 -14.50 -5.79 -20.61
C THR A 527 -14.94 -4.48 -21.24
N THR A 528 -15.88 -4.48 -22.21
CA THR A 528 -16.38 -3.25 -22.85
C THR A 528 -17.48 -2.55 -22.04
N GLU A 529 -18.15 -3.28 -21.15
CA GLU A 529 -19.15 -2.76 -20.20
C GLU A 529 -18.55 -2.47 -18.81
N GLU A 530 -17.28 -2.82 -18.60
CA GLU A 530 -16.54 -2.57 -17.37
C GLU A 530 -15.95 -1.14 -17.32
N VAL A 531 -15.46 -0.72 -16.14
CA VAL A 531 -14.94 0.64 -15.95
C VAL A 531 -13.57 0.74 -16.63
N PRO A 532 -13.36 1.57 -17.67
CA PRO A 532 -12.13 1.52 -18.48
C PRO A 532 -10.84 1.73 -17.68
N GLU A 533 -10.89 2.58 -16.65
CA GLU A 533 -9.76 2.81 -15.75
C GLU A 533 -9.42 1.59 -14.88
N GLU A 534 -10.41 0.80 -14.49
CA GLU A 534 -10.23 -0.43 -13.72
C GLU A 534 -9.70 -1.58 -14.62
N VAL A 535 -10.23 -1.72 -15.85
CA VAL A 535 -9.70 -2.66 -16.88
C VAL A 535 -8.25 -2.33 -17.23
N GLU A 536 -7.88 -1.04 -17.32
CA GLU A 536 -6.49 -0.66 -17.54
C GLU A 536 -5.61 -0.95 -16.32
N ALA A 537 -6.09 -0.72 -15.09
CA ALA A 537 -5.35 -1.01 -13.85
C ALA A 537 -4.97 -2.49 -13.72
N GLU A 538 -5.91 -3.38 -14.03
CA GLU A 538 -5.74 -4.83 -13.92
C GLU A 538 -4.55 -5.36 -14.74
N LYS A 539 -4.28 -4.79 -15.92
CA LYS A 539 -3.15 -5.15 -16.79
C LYS A 539 -1.78 -4.98 -16.12
N HIS A 540 -1.70 -4.10 -15.11
CA HIS A 540 -0.50 -3.83 -14.32
C HIS A 540 -0.53 -4.51 -12.95
N GLY A 541 -1.54 -5.37 -12.68
CA GLY A 541 -1.79 -5.96 -11.38
C GLY A 541 -2.28 -4.97 -10.31
N ILE A 542 -2.69 -3.76 -10.71
CA ILE A 542 -3.19 -2.72 -9.82
C ILE A 542 -4.67 -2.97 -9.57
N ILE A 543 -5.08 -2.83 -8.31
CA ILE A 543 -6.49 -2.83 -7.95
C ILE A 543 -6.96 -1.39 -7.95
N TYR A 544 -7.82 -1.06 -8.90
CA TYR A 544 -8.52 0.22 -8.93
C TYR A 544 -10.01 -0.04 -8.67
N VAL A 545 -10.67 0.85 -7.92
CA VAL A 545 -12.13 0.89 -7.77
C VAL A 545 -12.53 2.35 -7.90
N LYS A 546 -13.29 2.68 -8.95
CA LYS A 546 -13.78 4.05 -9.17
C LYS A 546 -14.93 4.33 -8.20
N LEU A 547 -14.78 5.38 -7.39
CA LEU A 547 -15.77 5.79 -6.41
C LEU A 547 -16.71 6.84 -7.02
N GLN A 548 -17.99 6.77 -6.66
CA GLN A 548 -19.03 7.66 -7.17
C GLN A 548 -19.04 9.02 -6.42
N GLY A 549 -19.65 10.04 -7.03
CA GLY A 549 -19.75 11.39 -6.46
C GLY A 549 -18.66 12.36 -6.92
N GLU A 550 -18.36 13.38 -6.10
CA GLU A 550 -17.49 14.52 -6.50
C GLU A 550 -16.07 14.11 -6.90
N GLY A 551 -15.45 13.16 -6.21
CA GLY A 551 -14.16 12.58 -6.59
C GLY A 551 -12.99 13.56 -6.74
N SER A 552 -12.87 14.56 -5.88
CA SER A 552 -11.81 15.58 -5.98
C SER A 552 -10.41 15.11 -5.56
N ILE A 553 -10.29 14.01 -4.80
CA ILE A 553 -9.02 13.46 -4.32
C ILE A 553 -8.75 12.09 -4.94
N GLY A 554 -7.76 11.99 -5.81
CA GLY A 554 -7.23 10.70 -6.24
C GLY A 554 -6.45 10.02 -5.11
N THR A 555 -6.55 8.71 -4.94
CA THR A 555 -5.73 7.95 -3.98
C THR A 555 -4.76 7.02 -4.69
N LEU A 556 -3.56 6.85 -4.13
CA LEU A 556 -2.58 5.86 -4.54
C LEU A 556 -1.94 5.26 -3.28
N VAL A 557 -2.23 3.99 -3.00
CA VAL A 557 -1.85 3.33 -1.73
C VAL A 557 -1.29 1.93 -2.00
N ASN A 558 -0.56 1.35 -1.04
CA ASN A 558 -0.16 -0.06 -1.07
C ASN A 558 -0.79 -0.87 0.06
N GLY A 559 -1.32 -2.04 -0.29
CA GLY A 559 -2.06 -2.92 0.59
C GLY A 559 -3.50 -2.44 0.84
N ALA A 560 -4.44 -3.23 0.33
CA ALA A 560 -5.88 -3.23 0.56
C ALA A 560 -6.39 -2.50 1.82
N GLY A 561 -6.00 -2.96 3.01
CA GLY A 561 -6.48 -2.39 4.27
C GLY A 561 -6.06 -0.94 4.46
N LEU A 562 -4.81 -0.60 4.11
CA LEU A 562 -4.31 0.78 4.18
C LEU A 562 -5.02 1.65 3.14
N ALA A 563 -5.31 1.11 1.96
CA ALA A 563 -6.07 1.81 0.92
C ALA A 563 -7.51 2.11 1.38
N MET A 564 -8.20 1.14 1.98
CA MET A 564 -9.53 1.32 2.57
C MET A 564 -9.52 2.38 3.67
N ASN A 565 -8.62 2.24 4.65
CA ASN A 565 -8.55 3.19 5.75
C ASN A 565 -8.11 4.60 5.32
N THR A 566 -7.31 4.72 4.25
CA THR A 566 -6.96 6.03 3.67
C THR A 566 -8.20 6.73 3.13
N VAL A 567 -9.04 6.02 2.35
CA VAL A 567 -10.31 6.55 1.86
C VAL A 567 -11.23 6.95 3.02
N ASP A 568 -11.36 6.10 4.05
CA ASP A 568 -12.15 6.39 5.24
C ASP A 568 -11.64 7.63 5.99
N ALA A 569 -10.32 7.72 6.21
CA ALA A 569 -9.68 8.80 6.98
C ALA A 569 -9.82 10.17 6.30
N LEU A 570 -9.69 10.21 4.97
CA LEU A 570 -9.92 11.42 4.16
C LEU A 570 -11.41 11.81 4.17
N THR A 571 -12.31 10.85 4.00
CA THR A 571 -13.76 11.10 3.93
C THR A 571 -14.33 11.54 5.28
N MET A 572 -13.87 10.96 6.40
CA MET A 572 -14.19 11.42 7.77
C MET A 572 -13.75 12.87 8.05
N LYS A 573 -12.91 13.47 7.21
CA LYS A 573 -12.48 14.88 7.29
C LYS A 573 -13.12 15.77 6.24
N GLY A 574 -14.05 15.23 5.45
CA GLY A 574 -14.78 15.93 4.40
C GLY A 574 -13.99 16.11 3.11
N GLY A 575 -13.03 15.22 2.84
CA GLY A 575 -12.50 15.00 1.50
C GLY A 575 -13.43 14.10 0.67
N HIS A 576 -13.29 14.12 -0.65
CA HIS A 576 -14.10 13.33 -1.56
C HIS A 576 -13.20 12.48 -2.46
N CYS A 577 -13.00 11.21 -2.11
CA CYS A 577 -12.09 10.34 -2.85
C CYS A 577 -12.69 9.95 -4.21
N ALA A 578 -11.92 10.07 -5.29
CA ALA A 578 -12.29 9.69 -6.66
C ALA A 578 -12.29 8.18 -6.85
N ASN A 579 -11.41 7.51 -6.10
CA ASN A 579 -11.08 6.12 -6.26
C ASN A 579 -10.55 5.55 -4.94
N PHE A 580 -10.63 4.23 -4.84
CA PHE A 580 -9.73 3.40 -4.06
C PHE A 580 -8.67 2.83 -5.02
N LEU A 581 -7.39 2.82 -4.62
CA LEU A 581 -6.33 2.19 -5.41
C LEU A 581 -5.33 1.49 -4.49
N ASP A 582 -5.14 0.19 -4.70
CA ASP A 582 -4.10 -0.62 -4.11
C ASP A 582 -3.11 -1.08 -5.20
N THR A 583 -1.86 -0.61 -5.08
CA THR A 583 -0.71 -0.94 -5.94
C THR A 583 -0.09 -2.31 -5.67
N GLY A 584 -0.57 -3.01 -4.63
CA GLY A 584 -0.06 -4.30 -4.17
C GLY A 584 1.21 -4.19 -3.32
N GLY A 585 1.52 -5.25 -2.57
CA GLY A 585 2.71 -5.31 -1.70
C GLY A 585 4.06 -5.35 -2.43
N LYS A 586 4.06 -5.35 -3.77
CA LYS A 586 5.24 -5.43 -4.66
C LYS A 586 5.27 -4.30 -5.70
N ALA A 587 4.67 -3.16 -5.38
CA ALA A 587 4.65 -1.98 -6.25
C ALA A 587 6.05 -1.62 -6.76
N THR A 588 6.21 -1.53 -8.08
CA THR A 588 7.42 -1.07 -8.80
C THR A 588 7.25 0.38 -9.29
N SER A 589 8.34 1.00 -9.74
CA SER A 589 8.30 2.35 -10.34
C SER A 589 7.35 2.41 -11.55
N GLU A 590 7.28 1.33 -12.34
CA GLU A 590 6.35 1.18 -13.47
C GLU A 590 4.89 1.12 -13.00
N THR A 591 4.57 0.32 -11.97
CA THR A 591 3.19 0.25 -11.44
C THR A 591 2.77 1.56 -10.77
N VAL A 592 3.70 2.27 -10.12
CA VAL A 592 3.44 3.61 -9.57
C VAL A 592 3.13 4.60 -10.70
N LYS A 593 3.94 4.63 -11.77
CA LYS A 593 3.69 5.47 -12.96
C LYS A 593 2.37 5.11 -13.66
N ALA A 594 2.04 3.82 -13.78
CA ALA A 594 0.77 3.37 -14.31
C ALA A 594 -0.41 3.85 -13.43
N SER A 595 -0.27 3.76 -12.10
CA SER A 595 -1.27 4.26 -11.14
C SER A 595 -1.53 5.76 -11.30
N PHE A 596 -0.49 6.58 -11.43
CA PHE A 596 -0.65 8.00 -11.70
C PHE A 596 -1.38 8.28 -13.01
N ARG A 597 -1.03 7.57 -14.10
CA ARG A 597 -1.72 7.70 -15.40
C ARG A 597 -3.21 7.35 -15.28
N ILE A 598 -3.57 6.32 -14.53
CA ILE A 598 -4.95 5.89 -14.31
C ILE A 598 -5.71 6.93 -13.47
N VAL A 599 -5.16 7.34 -12.32
CA VAL A 599 -5.77 8.36 -11.45
C VAL A 599 -5.94 9.69 -12.18
N CYS A 600 -4.96 10.13 -12.97
CA CYS A 600 -5.05 11.36 -13.77
C CYS A 600 -6.00 11.26 -14.98
N SER A 601 -6.50 10.07 -15.34
CA SER A 601 -7.50 9.94 -16.41
C SER A 601 -8.92 10.29 -15.95
N ASP A 602 -9.19 10.30 -14.63
CA ASP A 602 -10.46 10.76 -14.08
C ASP A 602 -10.46 12.30 -13.95
N PRO A 603 -11.27 13.04 -14.75
CA PRO A 603 -11.25 14.50 -14.78
C PRO A 603 -11.78 15.16 -13.49
N ARG A 604 -12.34 14.37 -12.56
CA ARG A 604 -12.75 14.83 -11.23
C ARG A 604 -11.57 15.11 -10.32
N VAL A 605 -10.44 14.41 -10.51
CA VAL A 605 -9.28 14.47 -9.62
C VAL A 605 -8.63 15.85 -9.67
N ARG A 606 -8.56 16.52 -8.51
CA ARG A 606 -7.94 17.85 -8.32
C ARG A 606 -6.71 17.84 -7.43
N ALA A 607 -6.52 16.80 -6.65
CA ALA A 607 -5.27 16.51 -5.93
C ALA A 607 -5.12 14.99 -5.80
N ILE A 608 -3.89 14.50 -5.62
CA ILE A 608 -3.64 13.07 -5.36
C ILE A 608 -3.00 12.92 -3.98
N PHE A 609 -3.51 11.98 -3.19
CA PHE A 609 -2.95 11.57 -1.92
C PHE A 609 -2.26 10.21 -2.07
N VAL A 610 -0.94 10.21 -1.95
CA VAL A 610 -0.10 9.01 -1.95
C VAL A 610 0.17 8.61 -0.51
N ASN A 611 -0.27 7.42 -0.09
CA ASN A 611 -0.01 6.88 1.25
C ASN A 611 0.66 5.52 1.12
N ILE A 612 1.94 5.41 1.44
CA ILE A 612 2.72 4.20 1.24
C ILE A 612 3.42 3.79 2.53
N PHE A 613 3.11 2.58 2.98
CA PHE A 613 3.88 1.90 4.02
C PHE A 613 4.86 0.92 3.36
N GLY A 614 6.12 1.32 3.27
CA GLY A 614 7.22 0.52 2.80
C GLY A 614 7.60 -0.60 3.77
N GLY A 615 6.89 -1.73 3.71
CA GLY A 615 7.35 -2.98 4.32
C GLY A 615 8.41 -3.64 3.43
N LEU A 616 7.93 -4.52 2.53
CA LEU A 616 8.73 -5.10 1.44
C LEU A 616 9.14 -4.06 0.39
N THR A 617 8.25 -3.09 0.13
CA THR A 617 8.51 -1.96 -0.77
C THR A 617 9.43 -0.95 -0.09
N ARG A 618 10.42 -0.39 -0.79
CA ARG A 618 11.29 0.66 -0.23
C ARG A 618 10.76 2.06 -0.56
N CYS A 619 10.74 2.97 0.42
CA CYS A 619 10.22 4.32 0.24
C CYS A 619 11.01 5.16 -0.78
N ASP A 620 12.31 4.95 -0.92
CA ASP A 620 13.16 5.66 -1.90
C ASP A 620 12.81 5.27 -3.35
N MET A 621 12.57 3.99 -3.62
CA MET A 621 12.12 3.53 -4.94
C MET A 621 10.74 4.08 -5.31
N ILE A 622 9.86 4.24 -4.31
CA ILE A 622 8.53 4.85 -4.51
C ILE A 622 8.65 6.35 -4.77
N ALA A 623 9.52 7.06 -4.05
CA ALA A 623 9.82 8.46 -4.32
C ALA A 623 10.36 8.65 -5.75
N GLU A 624 11.24 7.77 -6.21
CA GLU A 624 11.71 7.74 -7.61
C GLU A 624 10.54 7.53 -8.60
N GLY A 625 9.68 6.54 -8.37
CA GLY A 625 8.48 6.31 -9.20
C GLY A 625 7.53 7.51 -9.29
N ILE A 626 7.37 8.26 -8.20
CA ILE A 626 6.60 9.53 -8.18
C ILE A 626 7.29 10.59 -9.05
N ILE A 627 8.61 10.78 -8.88
CA ILE A 627 9.39 11.76 -9.65
C ILE A 627 9.40 11.42 -11.16
N MET A 628 9.47 10.13 -11.52
CA MET A 628 9.35 9.65 -12.90
C MET A 628 7.95 9.93 -13.47
N ALA A 629 6.88 9.63 -12.73
CA ALA A 629 5.51 9.88 -13.18
C ALA A 629 5.27 11.36 -13.50
N PHE A 630 5.74 12.27 -12.64
CA PHE A 630 5.62 13.71 -12.88
C PHE A 630 6.41 14.21 -14.10
N ARG A 631 7.59 13.65 -14.36
CA ARG A 631 8.40 14.00 -15.54
C ARG A 631 7.77 13.50 -16.84
N ASP A 632 7.29 12.26 -16.83
CA ASP A 632 6.89 11.55 -18.05
C ASP A 632 5.42 11.79 -18.45
N LEU A 633 4.56 12.20 -17.50
CA LEU A 633 3.12 12.44 -17.72
C LEU A 633 2.75 13.94 -17.71
N ASP A 634 3.73 14.85 -17.60
CA ASP A 634 3.56 16.31 -17.45
C ASP A 634 2.46 16.72 -16.44
N MET A 635 2.43 16.03 -15.29
CA MET A 635 1.36 16.17 -14.31
C MET A 635 1.24 17.59 -13.76
N LYS A 636 0.02 18.15 -13.86
CA LYS A 636 -0.36 19.44 -13.26
C LYS A 636 -1.13 19.30 -11.94
N VAL A 637 -1.59 18.08 -11.62
CA VAL A 637 -2.35 17.79 -10.41
C VAL A 637 -1.39 17.79 -9.20
N PRO A 638 -1.66 18.55 -8.13
CA PRO A 638 -0.83 18.54 -6.93
C PRO A 638 -0.86 17.16 -6.26
N VAL A 639 0.32 16.67 -5.87
CA VAL A 639 0.48 15.39 -5.16
C VAL A 639 0.97 15.65 -3.75
N VAL A 640 0.26 15.07 -2.79
CA VAL A 640 0.61 15.05 -1.37
C VAL A 640 1.03 13.64 -1.02
N VAL A 641 2.21 13.50 -0.43
CA VAL A 641 2.87 12.20 -0.22
C VAL A 641 3.03 11.93 1.27
N ARG A 642 2.85 10.66 1.62
CA ARG A 642 3.17 10.05 2.89
C ARG A 642 3.93 8.76 2.64
N LEU A 643 5.22 8.74 3.00
CA LEU A 643 6.08 7.56 2.94
C LEU A 643 6.50 7.17 4.36
N ARG A 644 6.28 5.91 4.75
CA ARG A 644 6.68 5.35 6.06
C ARG A 644 7.31 3.96 5.92
N GLY A 645 8.25 3.58 6.78
CA GLY A 645 8.88 2.24 6.80
C GLY A 645 10.31 2.15 6.25
N THR A 646 10.61 1.11 5.48
CA THR A 646 11.94 0.83 4.91
C THR A 646 12.42 1.96 4.01
N ASN A 647 13.59 2.52 4.32
CA ASN A 647 14.17 3.71 3.67
C ASN A 647 13.30 5.00 3.76
N GLU A 648 12.41 5.09 4.75
CA GLU A 648 11.52 6.25 4.98
C GLU A 648 12.22 7.59 4.86
N ALA A 649 13.29 7.82 5.63
CA ALA A 649 14.02 9.09 5.64
C ALA A 649 14.66 9.45 4.29
N ILE A 650 15.04 8.45 3.48
CA ILE A 650 15.60 8.64 2.14
C ILE A 650 14.47 9.03 1.18
N GLY A 651 13.36 8.30 1.20
CA GLY A 651 12.18 8.60 0.37
C GLY A 651 11.59 9.98 0.65
N GLN A 652 11.41 10.34 1.93
CA GLN A 652 10.97 11.67 2.36
C GLN A 652 11.95 12.75 1.89
N LYS A 653 13.27 12.54 2.03
CA LYS A 653 14.26 13.51 1.53
C LYS A 653 14.20 13.69 0.00
N MET A 654 13.94 12.62 -0.75
CA MET A 654 13.77 12.67 -2.21
C MET A 654 12.50 13.43 -2.63
N THR A 655 11.37 13.24 -1.95
CA THR A 655 10.12 13.97 -2.23
C THR A 655 10.23 15.45 -1.87
N LEU A 656 11.00 15.80 -0.83
CA LEU A 656 11.19 17.19 -0.36
C LEU A 656 12.14 18.03 -1.21
N ILE A 657 13.27 17.46 -1.66
CA ILE A 657 14.20 18.15 -2.58
C ILE A 657 13.49 18.50 -3.90
N TRP A 658 12.41 17.78 -4.20
CA TRP A 658 11.57 18.01 -5.36
C TRP A 658 10.41 18.96 -5.01
N ASN A 659 10.63 20.27 -5.16
CA ASN A 659 9.73 21.42 -4.86
C ASN A 659 8.33 21.45 -5.55
N ARG A 660 7.77 20.30 -5.91
CA ARG A 660 6.44 20.12 -6.51
C ARG A 660 5.60 19.03 -5.81
N CYS A 661 6.15 18.34 -4.81
CA CYS A 661 5.41 17.49 -3.87
C CYS A 661 5.33 18.14 -2.48
N ILE A 662 4.29 17.81 -1.71
CA ILE A 662 4.21 18.13 -0.28
C ILE A 662 4.29 16.82 0.50
N ASP A 663 5.35 16.63 1.28
CA ASP A 663 5.46 15.51 2.22
C ASP A 663 4.83 15.89 3.57
N VAL A 664 3.75 15.18 3.94
CA VAL A 664 2.94 15.52 5.13
C VAL A 664 3.70 15.25 6.42
N ASP A 665 4.52 14.20 6.43
CA ASP A 665 5.17 13.70 7.64
C ASP A 665 6.43 14.50 7.98
N TYR A 666 7.11 15.06 6.97
CA TYR A 666 8.16 16.06 7.19
C TYR A 666 7.61 17.40 7.66
N LEU A 667 6.52 17.91 7.08
CA LEU A 667 5.85 19.12 7.59
C LEU A 667 5.36 18.93 9.03
N ALA A 668 4.96 17.72 9.42
CA ALA A 668 4.66 17.38 10.80
C ALA A 668 5.90 17.46 11.71
N GLN A 669 7.05 16.94 11.27
CA GLN A 669 8.31 17.02 12.03
C GLN A 669 8.88 18.44 12.14
N VAL A 670 8.65 19.31 11.15
CA VAL A 670 9.17 20.68 11.13
C VAL A 670 8.25 21.69 11.84
N PHE A 671 6.93 21.50 11.81
CA PHE A 671 5.95 22.46 12.33
C PHE A 671 4.99 21.92 13.42
N ASP A 672 5.09 20.64 13.80
CA ASP A 672 4.26 19.99 14.84
C ASP A 672 2.73 20.06 14.55
N LEU A 673 2.36 20.19 13.27
CA LEU A 673 1.02 20.66 12.85
C LEU A 673 0.31 19.86 11.75
N PHE A 674 0.94 18.85 11.14
CA PHE A 674 0.34 18.12 10.01
C PHE A 674 0.13 16.63 10.27
N SER A 675 -0.95 16.10 9.71
CA SER A 675 -1.27 14.66 9.64
C SER A 675 -2.25 14.44 8.50
N VAL A 676 -2.57 13.18 8.17
CA VAL A 676 -3.59 12.80 7.16
C VAL A 676 -4.89 13.59 7.33
N GLN A 677 -5.20 13.95 8.58
CA GLN A 677 -6.43 14.64 8.99
C GLN A 677 -6.50 16.12 8.61
N HIS A 678 -5.36 16.76 8.27
CA HIS A 678 -5.28 18.18 7.94
C HIS A 678 -5.44 18.45 6.43
N PHE A 679 -5.08 17.49 5.58
CA PHE A 679 -5.19 17.62 4.12
C PHE A 679 -6.64 17.80 3.63
N GLY A 680 -7.61 17.09 4.23
CA GLY A 680 -9.03 17.26 3.89
C GLY A 680 -9.58 18.67 4.18
N ARG A 681 -9.02 19.39 5.16
CA ARG A 681 -9.33 20.81 5.40
C ARG A 681 -8.63 21.73 4.40
N LEU A 682 -7.40 21.41 4.04
CA LEU A 682 -6.61 22.13 3.03
C LEU A 682 -7.33 22.14 1.68
N CYS A 683 -7.87 20.99 1.26
CA CYS A 683 -8.67 20.86 0.02
C CYS A 683 -9.92 21.74 0.03
N LYS A 684 -10.60 21.90 1.18
CA LYS A 684 -11.75 22.81 1.33
C LYS A 684 -11.38 24.28 1.18
N VAL A 685 -10.17 24.67 1.57
CA VAL A 685 -9.67 26.05 1.39
C VAL A 685 -9.23 26.28 -0.06
N ALA A 686 -8.56 25.30 -0.68
CA ALA A 686 -8.18 25.35 -2.09
C ALA A 686 -9.38 25.40 -3.04
N ASN A 687 -10.52 24.80 -2.69
CA ASN A 687 -11.77 24.94 -3.44
C ASN A 687 -12.44 26.32 -3.29
N LEU A 688 -12.08 27.12 -2.27
CA LEU A 688 -12.63 28.47 -2.05
C LEU A 688 -11.85 29.55 -2.81
N PHE A 689 -10.57 29.30 -3.11
CA PHE A 689 -9.68 30.20 -3.83
C PHE A 689 -9.11 29.47 -5.04
N GLY A 690 -9.75 29.64 -6.19
CA GLY A 690 -9.32 29.02 -7.44
C GLY A 690 -7.88 29.39 -7.80
N ILE A 691 -7.03 28.36 -7.92
CA ILE A 691 -5.62 28.44 -8.30
C ILE A 691 -4.76 29.20 -7.26
N LEU A 692 -4.21 28.46 -6.30
CA LEU A 692 -3.09 28.90 -5.47
C LEU A 692 -1.82 28.17 -5.91
N GLU A 693 -0.78 28.93 -6.27
CA GLU A 693 0.56 28.38 -6.49
C GLU A 693 1.14 27.82 -5.18
N ILE A 694 2.04 26.83 -5.28
CA ILE A 694 2.63 26.11 -4.13
C ILE A 694 3.26 27.07 -3.10
N LYS A 695 3.87 28.18 -3.54
CA LYS A 695 4.39 29.23 -2.64
C LYS A 695 3.35 29.86 -1.71
N GLN A 696 2.09 29.95 -2.13
CA GLN A 696 1.03 30.50 -1.28
C GLN A 696 0.55 29.49 -0.23
N LEU A 697 0.79 28.18 -0.42
CA LEU A 697 0.50 27.15 0.58
C LEU A 697 1.51 27.15 1.73
N GLU A 698 2.80 27.44 1.47
CA GLU A 698 3.80 27.68 2.52
C GLU A 698 3.41 28.89 3.38
N ILE A 699 3.14 30.04 2.74
CA ILE A 699 2.69 31.27 3.42
C ILE A 699 1.39 31.04 4.21
N PHE A 700 0.46 30.22 3.70
CA PHE A 700 -0.78 29.89 4.43
C PHE A 700 -0.54 28.94 5.61
N ALA A 701 0.43 28.02 5.51
CA ALA A 701 0.83 27.15 6.62
C ALA A 701 1.54 27.96 7.73
N GLU A 702 2.45 28.87 7.37
CA GLU A 702 3.08 29.81 8.31
C GLU A 702 2.04 30.70 9.01
N ALA A 703 1.07 31.23 8.25
CA ALA A 703 -0.03 32.02 8.81
C ALA A 703 -0.94 31.22 9.76
N LEU A 704 -1.15 29.92 9.51
CA LEU A 704 -1.93 29.04 10.40
C LEU A 704 -1.16 28.70 11.69
N ALA A 705 0.16 28.48 11.59
CA ALA A 705 1.04 28.25 12.73
C ALA A 705 1.09 29.49 13.63
N ALA A 706 1.30 30.68 13.06
CA ALA A 706 1.32 31.95 13.80
C ALA A 706 0.00 32.21 14.55
N ARG A 707 -1.14 31.86 13.96
CA ARG A 707 -2.45 32.03 14.61
C ARG A 707 -2.71 31.04 15.75
N THR A 708 -2.12 29.85 15.67
CA THR A 708 -2.26 28.81 16.70
C THR A 708 -1.39 29.13 17.92
N ILE A 709 -0.18 29.67 17.70
CA ILE A 709 0.72 30.16 18.75
C ILE A 709 0.10 31.35 19.50
N MET A 710 -0.53 32.31 18.78
CA MET A 710 -1.19 33.47 19.41
C MET A 710 -2.41 33.14 20.30
N LEU A 711 -3.01 31.96 20.16
CA LEU A 711 -4.18 31.55 20.95
C LEU A 711 -3.82 30.61 22.13
N GLY A 712 -2.56 30.15 22.23
CA GLY A 712 -2.14 29.09 23.16
C GLY A 712 -1.55 29.55 24.51
N VAL A 713 -1.19 30.82 24.69
CA VAL A 713 -0.42 31.25 25.89
C VAL A 713 -1.32 31.78 27.01
N ARG A 714 -1.76 30.86 27.89
CA ARG A 714 -2.15 31.15 29.29
C ARG A 714 -1.60 30.09 30.25
N SER A 715 -0.34 30.26 30.65
CA SER A 715 0.27 29.51 31.76
C SER A 715 0.41 30.40 33.00
N LEU A 716 -0.25 30.05 34.09
CA LEU A 716 0.01 30.62 35.42
C LEU A 716 1.25 29.94 36.06
N PRO A 717 1.96 30.61 36.99
CA PRO A 717 3.34 30.27 37.31
C PRO A 717 3.49 29.28 38.48
N THR A 718 4.48 28.39 38.38
CA THR A 718 5.05 27.68 39.53
C THR A 718 6.42 28.23 39.88
N ARG A 719 6.54 28.80 41.08
CA ARG A 719 7.82 29.16 41.70
C ARG A 719 8.60 27.90 42.08
N THR A 720 9.86 27.82 41.69
CA THR A 720 10.89 27.17 42.53
C THR A 720 12.19 27.99 42.45
N ARG A 721 12.73 28.37 43.60
CA ARG A 721 14.06 29.02 43.70
C ARG A 721 15.14 27.96 43.63
N ILE A 722 16.28 28.28 43.02
CA ILE A 722 17.64 27.95 43.49
C ILE A 722 18.56 29.10 43.06
N ASN A 723 19.51 29.47 43.91
CA ASN A 723 20.44 30.58 43.70
C ASN A 723 21.69 30.13 42.93
N SER A 724 22.26 31.01 42.10
CA SER A 724 23.69 31.37 42.18
C SER A 724 24.01 32.58 41.30
N PHE A 725 25.04 33.33 41.70
CA PHE A 725 25.50 34.56 41.05
C PHE A 725 26.45 34.24 39.88
N HIS A 726 26.43 35.03 38.80
CA HIS A 726 27.47 36.07 38.60
C HIS A 726 27.27 36.95 37.33
N THR A 727 27.30 38.27 37.57
CA THR A 727 27.87 39.38 36.76
C THR A 727 27.86 39.36 35.22
N VAL A 728 27.20 40.40 34.67
CA VAL A 728 27.33 40.94 33.30
C VAL A 728 28.46 41.98 33.26
N PRO A 729 29.15 42.19 32.12
CA PRO A 729 29.06 43.50 31.42
C PRO A 729 28.95 43.34 29.88
N THR A 730 27.84 43.70 29.23
CA THR A 730 27.61 44.99 28.53
C THR A 730 28.76 45.54 27.68
N ILE A 731 28.61 45.48 26.34
CA ILE A 731 28.93 46.58 25.40
C ILE A 731 27.76 46.73 24.41
N THR A 732 27.46 47.98 24.03
CA THR A 732 26.28 48.46 23.29
C THR A 732 26.46 48.56 21.78
N PRO A 733 25.38 48.44 20.99
CA PRO A 733 25.26 49.02 19.65
C PRO A 733 24.29 50.23 19.64
N ALA A 734 24.59 51.32 18.90
CA ALA A 734 23.57 52.28 18.41
C ALA A 734 24.12 53.38 17.47
N THR A 735 23.51 53.52 16.30
CA THR A 735 23.09 54.81 15.68
C THR A 735 22.20 54.45 14.48
N ARG A 736 20.85 54.47 14.51
CA ARG A 736 19.84 55.43 14.98
C ARG A 736 19.53 56.53 13.96
N ILE A 737 18.44 56.36 13.20
CA ILE A 737 17.61 57.47 12.69
C ILE A 737 16.12 57.14 12.91
N VAL A 738 15.45 58.10 13.54
CA VAL A 738 14.02 58.32 13.88
C VAL A 738 13.93 59.87 13.99
N PRO A 739 12.79 60.60 13.97
CA PRO A 739 11.40 60.14 14.16
C PRO A 739 10.31 60.85 13.33
N ASP A 740 9.05 60.43 13.45
CA ASP A 740 7.97 61.14 14.18
C ASP A 740 6.69 60.26 14.19
N ARG A 741 6.04 59.98 15.34
CA ARG A 741 5.09 60.82 16.11
C ARG A 741 3.84 61.23 15.29
N GLU A 742 2.60 61.27 15.77
CA GLU A 742 1.84 60.84 16.98
C GLU A 742 0.33 60.95 16.60
N LEU A 743 -0.71 60.48 17.31
CA LEU A 743 -0.88 59.91 18.66
C LEU A 743 -2.01 58.82 18.59
N TRP A 744 -2.94 58.74 19.55
CA TRP A 744 -4.07 57.79 19.65
C TRP A 744 -5.27 58.39 20.43
N VAL A 745 -6.43 57.70 20.41
CA VAL A 745 -7.62 57.81 21.32
C VAL A 745 -8.53 59.05 21.11
N SER A 746 -9.84 58.93 20.83
CA SER A 746 -10.93 58.61 21.78
C SER A 746 -12.28 58.43 21.04
N THR A 747 -12.94 57.26 21.05
CA THR A 747 -13.91 56.69 22.03
C THR A 747 -15.36 57.20 22.03
N THR A 748 -16.28 56.23 21.81
CA THR A 748 -17.61 56.00 22.44
C THR A 748 -18.90 56.73 22.00
N LYS A 749 -19.91 55.87 21.69
CA LYS A 749 -21.37 55.95 22.00
C LYS A 749 -22.16 57.17 21.49
N ALA A 750 -23.33 57.03 20.87
CA ALA A 750 -24.49 56.27 21.38
C ALA A 750 -25.56 55.94 20.29
N GLN A 751 -26.55 55.15 20.68
CA GLN A 751 -27.71 54.77 19.86
C GLN A 751 -28.77 55.88 19.80
N ARG A 752 -29.54 56.00 18.69
CA ARG A 752 -30.98 55.66 18.63
C ARG A 752 -31.58 55.85 17.21
N PRO A 753 -32.76 55.26 16.90
CA PRO A 753 -33.17 54.95 15.52
C PRO A 753 -34.43 55.68 15.02
N ALA A 754 -34.74 55.54 13.73
CA ALA A 754 -36.06 55.83 13.16
C ALA A 754 -36.41 54.88 11.99
N LEU A 755 -37.57 54.22 12.11
CA LEU A 755 -38.71 54.17 11.16
C LEU A 755 -38.49 53.87 9.65
N ARG A 756 -39.38 53.19 8.92
CA ARG A 756 -40.40 52.14 9.22
C ARG A 756 -41.01 51.68 7.86
N ARG A 757 -41.44 50.40 7.78
CA ARG A 757 -42.60 49.88 7.01
C ARG A 757 -42.62 49.85 5.45
N THR A 758 -42.89 48.64 4.93
CA THR A 758 -43.82 48.24 3.82
C THR A 758 -43.67 48.88 2.42
N GLY A 759 -43.88 48.19 1.29
CA GLY A 759 -44.42 46.84 1.04
C GLY A 759 -45.57 46.89 0.01
N LEU A 760 -45.61 45.93 -0.94
CA LEU A 760 -46.55 45.80 -2.08
C LEU A 760 -46.45 46.89 -3.18
N ALA A 761 -46.78 46.66 -4.46
CA ALA A 761 -46.86 45.42 -5.27
C ALA A 761 -47.05 45.76 -6.79
N LEU A 762 -47.05 44.71 -7.63
CA LEU A 762 -47.71 44.58 -8.96
C LEU A 762 -47.07 45.13 -10.26
N SER A 763 -46.83 44.17 -11.16
CA SER A 763 -47.30 44.13 -12.58
C SER A 763 -46.42 44.58 -13.76
N ARG A 764 -45.92 43.55 -14.48
CA ARG A 764 -45.87 43.36 -15.96
C ARG A 764 -45.38 44.47 -16.94
N ALA A 765 -44.22 44.16 -17.53
CA ALA A 765 -44.00 43.87 -18.97
C ALA A 765 -43.91 44.97 -20.07
N SER A 766 -42.70 45.01 -20.68
CA SER A 766 -42.40 45.06 -22.13
C SER A 766 -42.34 46.39 -22.93
N GLY A 767 -41.43 46.44 -23.93
CA GLY A 767 -41.22 47.52 -24.93
C GLY A 767 -40.05 48.48 -24.58
N ARG A 768 -38.80 48.41 -25.09
CA ARG A 768 -38.20 48.29 -26.45
C ARG A 768 -38.17 49.63 -27.25
N ARG A 769 -36.97 49.98 -27.77
CA ARG A 769 -36.60 50.79 -28.99
C ARG A 769 -36.04 52.25 -28.92
N THR A 770 -34.73 52.36 -29.25
CA THR A 770 -34.06 53.11 -30.38
C THR A 770 -34.31 54.59 -30.73
N SER A 771 -33.26 55.28 -31.25
CA SER A 771 -33.36 56.46 -32.16
C SER A 771 -32.26 56.53 -33.27
N TYR A 772 -31.70 57.71 -33.62
CA TYR A 772 -31.49 58.18 -35.03
C TYR A 772 -30.29 59.18 -35.24
N ARG A 773 -29.78 59.58 -36.44
CA ARG A 773 -29.62 59.05 -37.84
C ARG A 773 -28.84 60.11 -38.72
N PHE A 774 -28.94 60.07 -40.07
CA PHE A 774 -28.43 61.02 -41.13
C PHE A 774 -26.94 60.90 -41.57
N TYR A 775 -26.46 61.31 -42.77
CA TYR A 775 -27.07 61.70 -44.08
C TYR A 775 -26.05 61.57 -45.27
N SER A 776 -26.55 61.27 -46.50
CA SER A 776 -25.96 61.48 -47.88
C SER A 776 -24.59 60.87 -48.28
N THR A 777 -24.28 60.57 -49.57
CA THR A 777 -24.89 60.98 -50.87
C THR A 777 -24.80 59.90 -51.99
N GLU A 778 -25.74 59.97 -52.97
CA GLU A 778 -25.70 59.53 -54.39
C GLU A 778 -25.55 58.05 -54.84
N ALA A 779 -26.06 57.77 -56.06
CA ALA A 779 -26.35 56.43 -56.59
C ALA A 779 -26.51 56.37 -58.13
N THR A 780 -26.20 55.23 -58.78
CA THR A 780 -26.76 54.88 -60.10
C THR A 780 -26.81 53.37 -60.44
N SER A 781 -27.93 52.98 -61.08
CA SER A 781 -28.16 51.87 -62.05
C SER A 781 -27.63 50.43 -61.81
N ALA A 782 -28.56 49.56 -61.42
CA ALA A 782 -28.98 48.32 -62.11
C ALA A 782 -27.97 47.38 -62.81
N ALA A 783 -27.87 46.15 -62.29
CA ALA A 783 -27.93 44.89 -63.06
C ALA A 783 -28.18 43.69 -62.13
N SER A 784 -28.83 42.63 -62.62
CA SER A 784 -29.07 41.39 -61.87
C SER A 784 -28.02 40.31 -62.20
N SER A 785 -27.50 39.64 -61.17
CA SER A 785 -26.77 38.38 -61.33
C SER A 785 -27.00 37.50 -60.10
N GLN A 786 -27.44 36.26 -60.30
CA GLN A 786 -27.67 35.30 -59.21
C GLN A 786 -26.36 34.97 -58.45
N PRO A 787 -26.43 34.64 -57.15
CA PRO A 787 -25.26 34.17 -56.42
C PRO A 787 -24.75 32.83 -57.00
N PRO A 788 -23.42 32.59 -57.05
CA PRO A 788 -22.88 31.37 -57.63
C PRO A 788 -23.28 30.13 -56.82
N LYS A 789 -23.62 29.04 -57.51
CA LYS A 789 -23.97 27.76 -56.86
C LYS A 789 -22.81 27.30 -55.96
N PRO A 790 -23.07 26.84 -54.73
CA PRO A 790 -22.01 26.38 -53.83
C PRO A 790 -21.30 25.16 -54.42
N PRO A 791 -19.96 25.07 -54.35
CA PRO A 791 -19.22 23.92 -54.89
C PRO A 791 -19.59 22.64 -54.15
N SER A 792 -19.57 21.51 -54.87
CA SER A 792 -20.05 20.22 -54.38
C SER A 792 -19.35 19.78 -53.09
N ARG A 793 -20.08 19.08 -52.22
CA ARG A 793 -19.56 18.57 -50.94
C ARG A 793 -18.28 17.74 -51.14
N LEU A 794 -18.18 17.00 -52.25
CA LEU A 794 -17.02 16.20 -52.62
C LEU A 794 -15.73 17.04 -52.74
N ARG A 795 -15.78 18.21 -53.41
CA ARG A 795 -14.62 19.12 -53.52
C ARG A 795 -14.19 19.70 -52.17
N ARG A 796 -15.14 19.89 -51.24
CA ARG A 796 -14.87 20.42 -49.89
C ARG A 796 -14.23 19.36 -48.98
N VAL A 797 -14.67 18.10 -49.09
CA VAL A 797 -14.05 16.97 -48.37
C VAL A 797 -12.64 16.72 -48.91
N LEU A 798 -12.47 16.59 -50.23
CA LEU A 798 -11.16 16.37 -50.86
C LEU A 798 -10.16 17.49 -50.53
N GLY A 799 -10.57 18.76 -50.61
CA GLY A 799 -9.68 19.87 -50.28
C GLY A 799 -9.19 19.85 -48.82
N PHE A 800 -10.09 19.55 -47.87
CA PHE A 800 -9.73 19.53 -46.45
C PHE A 800 -8.91 18.28 -46.08
N THR A 801 -9.23 17.11 -46.63
CA THR A 801 -8.41 15.90 -46.41
C THR A 801 -7.04 16.02 -47.07
N SER A 802 -6.92 16.57 -48.27
CA SER A 802 -5.62 16.85 -48.90
C SER A 802 -4.77 17.81 -48.06
N LEU A 803 -5.34 18.89 -47.54
CA LEU A 803 -4.59 19.85 -46.73
C LEU A 803 -4.14 19.27 -45.38
N VAL A 804 -5.01 18.47 -44.74
CA VAL A 804 -4.66 17.75 -43.50
C VAL A 804 -3.60 16.68 -43.77
N VAL A 805 -3.70 15.89 -44.84
CA VAL A 805 -2.69 14.88 -45.18
C VAL A 805 -1.36 15.52 -45.55
N ILE A 806 -1.34 16.63 -46.31
CA ILE A 806 -0.10 17.35 -46.61
C ILE A 806 0.51 17.98 -45.35
N ALA A 807 -0.29 18.58 -44.48
CA ALA A 807 0.20 19.12 -43.21
C ALA A 807 0.70 18.01 -42.26
N TYR A 808 0.04 16.85 -42.24
CA TYR A 808 0.44 15.69 -41.45
C TYR A 808 1.73 15.07 -41.97
N LEU A 809 1.87 14.87 -43.30
CA LEU A 809 3.09 14.36 -43.93
C LEU A 809 4.26 15.35 -43.83
N ALA A 810 4.02 16.65 -44.00
CA ALA A 810 5.03 17.68 -43.77
C ALA A 810 5.45 17.73 -42.30
N GLY A 811 4.52 17.58 -41.36
CA GLY A 811 4.80 17.42 -39.94
C GLY A 811 5.64 16.17 -39.66
N PHE A 812 5.27 15.02 -40.25
CA PHE A 812 5.97 13.75 -40.09
C PHE A 812 7.37 13.72 -40.73
N ALA A 813 7.61 14.50 -41.78
CA ALA A 813 8.92 14.62 -42.40
C ALA A 813 9.81 15.66 -41.70
N VAL A 814 9.26 16.81 -41.32
CA VAL A 814 10.04 17.93 -40.75
C VAL A 814 10.29 17.76 -39.25
N PHE A 815 9.36 17.18 -38.48
CA PHE A 815 9.50 17.06 -37.02
C PHE A 815 10.64 16.11 -36.59
N PRO A 816 10.82 14.91 -37.20
CA PRO A 816 12.01 14.09 -36.94
C PRO A 816 13.27 14.83 -37.38
N LEU A 817 13.35 15.31 -38.62
CA LEU A 817 14.55 15.97 -39.15
C LEU A 817 15.02 17.15 -38.28
N ARG A 818 14.10 18.00 -37.80
CA ARG A 818 14.43 19.11 -36.89
C ARG A 818 14.78 18.68 -35.47
N THR A 819 14.27 17.54 -35.01
CA THR A 819 14.54 17.03 -33.66
C THR A 819 15.89 16.32 -33.64
N THR A 820 16.14 15.41 -34.58
CA THR A 820 17.42 14.70 -34.72
C THR A 820 18.58 15.66 -35.04
N ALA A 821 18.36 16.64 -35.94
CA ALA A 821 19.37 17.68 -36.19
C ALA A 821 19.64 18.55 -34.96
N ARG A 822 18.67 18.75 -34.05
CA ARG A 822 18.89 19.49 -32.79
C ARG A 822 19.55 18.65 -31.70
N THR A 823 19.33 17.33 -31.64
CA THR A 823 20.02 16.47 -30.67
C THR A 823 21.44 16.11 -31.09
N MET A 824 21.76 16.06 -32.39
CA MET A 824 23.12 15.75 -32.86
C MET A 824 24.02 16.99 -33.05
N ALA A 825 23.47 18.19 -33.27
CA ALA A 825 24.25 19.41 -33.48
C ALA A 825 24.64 20.17 -32.18
N GLY A 826 24.70 19.49 -31.03
CA GLY A 826 24.86 20.15 -29.73
C GLY A 826 25.68 19.40 -28.66
N VAL A 827 26.36 18.30 -29.01
CA VAL A 827 27.26 17.61 -28.07
C VAL A 827 28.68 18.17 -28.25
N PRO A 828 29.31 18.75 -27.21
CA PRO A 828 30.68 19.25 -27.28
C PRO A 828 31.69 18.18 -27.68
N THR A 829 32.60 18.54 -28.59
CA THR A 829 33.79 17.76 -28.92
C THR A 829 34.74 17.65 -27.73
N ASP A 830 35.65 16.68 -27.75
CA ASP A 830 36.65 16.51 -26.67
C ASP A 830 37.45 17.79 -26.40
N ALA A 831 37.87 18.50 -27.46
CA ALA A 831 38.57 19.78 -27.34
C ALA A 831 37.71 20.89 -26.71
N GLU A 832 36.44 21.00 -27.10
CA GLU A 832 35.50 21.99 -26.52
C GLU A 832 35.27 21.73 -25.03
N THR A 833 35.18 20.45 -24.60
CA THR A 833 35.00 20.14 -23.16
C THR A 833 36.10 20.70 -22.26
N LEU A 834 37.30 20.94 -22.77
CA LEU A 834 38.40 21.51 -21.98
C LEU A 834 38.19 22.98 -21.62
N GLN A 835 37.24 23.67 -22.26
CA GLN A 835 36.94 25.09 -22.07
C GLN A 835 35.58 25.35 -21.40
N LEU A 836 34.75 24.32 -21.20
CA LEU A 836 33.36 24.46 -20.71
C LEU A 836 33.21 24.49 -19.18
N TYR A 837 34.30 24.35 -18.41
CA TYR A 837 34.24 24.42 -16.95
C TYR A 837 34.66 25.80 -16.44
N GLU A 838 33.73 26.48 -15.76
CA GLU A 838 33.99 27.69 -15.00
C GLU A 838 34.09 27.32 -13.50
N PRO A 839 35.26 27.52 -12.86
CA PRO A 839 35.41 27.25 -11.43
C PRO A 839 34.53 28.17 -10.57
N VAL A 840 33.76 27.56 -9.66
CA VAL A 840 32.74 28.25 -8.84
C VAL A 840 33.31 29.04 -7.66
N ASP A 841 34.54 28.74 -7.25
CA ASP A 841 35.29 29.42 -6.19
C ASP A 841 36.80 29.34 -6.43
N GLU A 842 37.58 30.05 -5.62
CA GLU A 842 39.04 30.12 -5.78
C GLU A 842 39.73 28.76 -5.56
N ARG A 843 39.26 27.99 -4.57
CA ARG A 843 39.81 26.65 -4.27
C ARG A 843 39.61 25.70 -5.45
N SER A 844 38.43 25.74 -6.07
CA SER A 844 38.12 24.98 -7.28
C SER A 844 39.00 25.40 -8.46
N ARG A 845 39.34 26.70 -8.56
CA ARG A 845 40.26 27.22 -9.59
C ARG A 845 41.70 26.78 -9.35
N GLU A 846 42.17 26.81 -8.12
CA GLU A 846 43.49 26.31 -7.72
C GLU A 846 43.63 24.81 -8.05
N ILE A 847 42.63 24.00 -7.67
CA ILE A 847 42.56 22.57 -7.96
C ILE A 847 42.55 22.29 -9.47
N ASP A 848 41.75 23.04 -10.24
CA ASP A 848 41.67 22.86 -11.70
C ASP A 848 42.99 23.19 -12.38
N ASN A 849 43.60 24.32 -12.01
CA ASN A 849 44.89 24.75 -12.53
C ASN A 849 46.00 23.75 -12.16
N HIS A 850 46.03 23.25 -10.92
CA HIS A 850 47.01 22.25 -10.49
C HIS A 850 46.93 20.99 -11.36
N ILE A 851 45.74 20.42 -11.57
CA ILE A 851 45.58 19.24 -12.44
C ILE A 851 45.99 19.56 -13.89
N LYS A 852 45.61 20.73 -14.40
CA LYS A 852 45.88 21.17 -15.78
C LYS A 852 47.37 21.31 -16.10
N THR A 853 48.14 21.86 -15.16
CA THR A 853 49.59 22.13 -15.28
C THR A 853 50.47 21.06 -14.63
N HIS A 854 49.89 19.97 -14.12
CA HIS A 854 50.67 18.90 -13.51
C HIS A 854 51.59 18.23 -14.55
N PRO A 855 52.86 17.89 -14.24
CA PRO A 855 53.77 17.25 -15.20
C PRO A 855 53.22 15.96 -15.84
N LEU A 856 52.42 15.18 -15.09
CA LEU A 856 51.71 14.01 -15.63
C LEU A 856 50.68 14.40 -16.71
N ALA A 857 49.92 15.47 -16.50
CA ALA A 857 48.92 15.96 -17.45
C ALA A 857 49.58 16.53 -18.71
N GLU A 858 50.68 17.28 -18.57
CA GLU A 858 51.48 17.75 -19.70
C GLU A 858 52.07 16.60 -20.51
N LYS A 859 52.63 15.58 -19.84
CA LYS A 859 53.16 14.37 -20.49
C LYS A 859 52.08 13.60 -21.27
N LEU A 860 50.89 13.41 -20.68
CA LEU A 860 49.77 12.72 -21.33
C LEU A 860 49.16 13.55 -22.49
N ARG A 861 49.22 14.88 -22.41
CA ARG A 861 48.79 15.80 -23.47
C ARG A 861 49.78 15.87 -24.64
N ALA A 862 51.07 15.67 -24.38
CA ALA A 862 52.12 15.61 -25.39
C ALA A 862 52.21 14.26 -26.12
N ASP A 863 51.63 13.19 -25.56
CA ASP A 863 51.62 11.86 -26.15
C ASP A 863 50.47 11.72 -27.19
N PRO A 864 50.77 11.59 -28.50
CA PRO A 864 49.76 11.50 -29.56
C PRO A 864 48.91 10.22 -29.51
N ALA A 865 49.24 9.24 -28.66
CA ALA A 865 48.40 8.07 -28.44
C ALA A 865 47.10 8.41 -27.68
N TYR A 866 47.11 9.48 -26.87
CA TYR A 866 45.99 9.88 -26.02
C TYR A 866 45.18 11.03 -26.60
N THR A 867 43.89 11.06 -26.28
CA THR A 867 42.99 12.20 -26.51
C THR A 867 42.53 12.73 -25.16
N GLU A 868 42.86 13.99 -24.85
CA GLU A 868 42.45 14.69 -23.64
C GLU A 868 41.00 15.20 -23.76
N SER A 869 40.22 15.05 -22.69
CA SER A 869 38.80 15.42 -22.64
C SER A 869 38.33 15.67 -21.20
N ARG A 870 37.14 16.26 -21.04
CA ARG A 870 36.34 16.22 -19.80
C ARG A 870 34.97 15.59 -20.09
N PRO A 871 34.84 14.25 -20.04
CA PRO A 871 33.66 13.54 -20.55
C PRO A 871 32.34 13.97 -19.92
N HIS A 872 32.33 14.39 -18.64
CA HIS A 872 31.14 14.85 -17.95
C HIS A 872 30.57 16.17 -18.49
N LEU A 873 31.37 16.97 -19.21
CA LEU A 873 30.93 18.21 -19.82
C LEU A 873 30.29 17.99 -21.20
N LYS A 874 30.49 16.82 -21.83
CA LYS A 874 29.68 16.38 -22.98
C LYS A 874 28.22 16.14 -22.62
N ILE A 875 27.94 15.86 -21.34
CA ILE A 875 26.59 15.72 -20.81
C ILE A 875 25.99 17.13 -20.71
N PRO A 876 24.83 17.42 -21.34
CA PRO A 876 24.15 18.70 -21.17
C PRO A 876 23.81 18.96 -19.70
N GLU A 877 23.88 20.21 -19.27
CA GLU A 877 23.77 20.60 -17.85
C GLU A 877 22.48 20.07 -17.18
N GLU A 878 21.35 20.13 -17.90
CA GLU A 878 20.05 19.58 -17.51
C GLU A 878 20.05 18.06 -17.21
N PHE A 879 21.01 17.31 -17.76
CA PHE A 879 21.19 15.88 -17.53
C PHE A 879 22.34 15.54 -16.58
N ARG A 880 23.29 16.46 -16.32
CA ARG A 880 24.41 16.23 -15.38
C ARG A 880 23.93 15.80 -13.99
N SER A 881 22.84 16.42 -13.51
CA SER A 881 22.17 16.05 -12.24
C SER A 881 21.69 14.59 -12.14
N ARG A 882 21.67 13.85 -13.25
CA ARG A 882 21.30 12.42 -13.33
C ARG A 882 22.53 11.50 -13.44
N ASN A 883 23.74 12.05 -13.49
CA ASN A 883 24.99 11.31 -13.49
C ASN A 883 25.61 11.36 -12.08
N LEU A 884 26.15 10.23 -11.61
CA LEU A 884 26.71 10.12 -10.25
C LEU A 884 27.97 10.97 -10.10
N THR A 885 29.03 10.71 -10.88
CA THR A 885 30.33 11.38 -10.69
C THR A 885 30.39 12.78 -11.31
N GLY A 886 29.71 13.00 -12.43
CA GLY A 886 29.60 14.28 -13.13
C GLY A 886 28.47 15.21 -12.64
N GLY A 887 27.81 14.86 -11.54
CA GLY A 887 26.66 15.60 -11.02
C GLY A 887 26.44 15.43 -9.52
N THR A 888 25.79 14.34 -9.12
CA THR A 888 25.36 14.12 -7.72
C THR A 888 26.52 14.15 -6.72
N LEU A 889 27.70 13.69 -7.14
CA LEU A 889 28.93 13.62 -6.36
C LEU A 889 29.97 14.68 -6.78
N ALA A 890 29.57 15.67 -7.60
CA ALA A 890 30.42 16.79 -8.02
C ALA A 890 30.19 18.05 -7.15
N GLY A 891 31.17 18.97 -7.14
CA GLY A 891 31.08 20.29 -6.49
C GLY A 891 32.09 20.51 -5.35
N PRO A 892 32.12 21.72 -4.75
CA PRO A 892 33.28 22.29 -4.03
C PRO A 892 33.99 21.46 -2.94
N ASN A 893 33.28 20.52 -2.31
CA ASN A 893 33.83 19.64 -1.27
C ASN A 893 33.71 18.13 -1.61
N ARG A 894 33.34 17.78 -2.85
CA ARG A 894 33.12 16.39 -3.32
C ARG A 894 34.14 16.06 -4.41
N ILE A 895 33.72 15.60 -5.59
CA ILE A 895 34.58 15.67 -6.79
C ILE A 895 34.59 17.14 -7.24
N VAL A 896 35.64 17.87 -6.87
CA VAL A 896 35.61 19.34 -6.86
C VAL A 896 35.55 19.95 -8.27
N VAL A 897 36.33 19.39 -9.19
CA VAL A 897 36.36 19.78 -10.61
C VAL A 897 36.01 18.57 -11.48
N PRO A 898 35.35 18.76 -12.65
CA PRO A 898 35.12 17.66 -13.59
C PRO A 898 36.46 17.06 -14.03
N PRO A 899 36.66 15.73 -13.90
CA PRO A 899 37.95 15.10 -14.12
C PRO A 899 38.46 15.29 -15.55
N TYR A 900 39.77 15.52 -15.67
CA TYR A 900 40.48 15.41 -16.94
C TYR A 900 40.71 13.93 -17.25
N VAL A 901 40.39 13.51 -18.47
CA VAL A 901 40.50 12.12 -18.94
C VAL A 901 41.29 12.06 -20.25
N TRP A 902 42.34 11.25 -20.24
CA TRP A 902 43.17 10.92 -21.40
C TRP A 902 42.87 9.48 -21.81
N SER A 903 42.27 9.29 -22.98
CA SER A 903 41.90 7.96 -23.51
C SER A 903 42.63 7.67 -24.81
N GLN A 904 43.14 6.44 -24.98
CA GLN A 904 43.58 5.99 -26.30
C GLN A 904 42.37 5.66 -27.19
N LYS A 905 42.42 6.04 -28.48
CA LYS A 905 41.37 5.70 -29.47
C LYS A 905 41.17 4.20 -29.66
N SER A 906 42.18 3.40 -29.32
CA SER A 906 42.15 1.94 -29.32
C SER A 906 41.25 1.32 -28.23
N GLY A 907 40.79 2.11 -27.24
CA GLY A 907 40.14 1.59 -26.02
C GLY A 907 41.05 0.70 -25.16
N ARG A 908 42.37 0.75 -25.40
CA ARG A 908 43.36 -0.06 -24.68
C ARG A 908 43.63 0.50 -23.30
N ASP A 909 43.96 1.79 -23.20
CA ASP A 909 44.34 2.44 -21.94
C ASP A 909 43.64 3.79 -21.75
N MET A 910 43.34 4.12 -20.49
CA MET A 910 42.77 5.39 -20.05
C MET A 910 43.41 5.85 -18.74
N VAL A 911 43.66 7.16 -18.63
CA VAL A 911 44.08 7.82 -17.38
C VAL A 911 43.09 8.94 -17.05
N SER A 912 42.74 9.10 -15.78
CA SER A 912 41.85 10.16 -15.29
C SER A 912 42.40 10.76 -14.00
N ILE A 913 42.38 12.09 -13.86
CA ILE A 913 42.85 12.81 -12.67
C ILE A 913 41.69 13.59 -12.06
N PHE A 914 41.50 13.45 -10.75
CA PHE A 914 40.45 14.09 -9.96
C PHE A 914 40.95 14.49 -8.56
N TYR A 915 40.24 15.43 -7.94
CA TYR A 915 40.42 15.81 -6.54
C TYR A 915 39.18 15.38 -5.73
N LEU A 916 39.41 14.79 -4.55
CA LEU A 916 38.38 14.22 -3.68
C LEU A 916 38.31 15.00 -2.36
N GLY A 917 37.27 15.79 -2.13
CA GLY A 917 37.08 16.59 -0.91
C GLY A 917 36.44 15.84 0.27
N SER A 918 36.20 16.57 1.36
CA SER A 918 35.68 16.05 2.63
C SER A 918 34.26 15.46 2.59
N ASP A 919 33.37 15.96 1.73
CA ASP A 919 31.93 15.63 1.78
C ASP A 919 31.59 14.28 1.15
N VAL A 920 32.60 13.57 0.65
CA VAL A 920 32.53 12.17 0.19
C VAL A 920 33.24 11.20 1.14
N CYS A 921 33.49 11.61 2.39
CA CYS A 921 34.03 10.76 3.44
C CYS A 921 33.05 9.69 3.95
N GLY A 922 33.59 8.54 4.35
CA GLY A 922 32.87 7.52 5.13
C GLY A 922 33.22 7.55 6.62
N HIS A 923 34.49 7.83 6.90
CA HIS A 923 35.03 8.19 8.20
C HIS A 923 35.61 9.61 8.04
N PRO A 924 35.50 10.51 9.02
CA PRO A 924 36.18 11.81 8.99
C PRO A 924 37.64 11.70 8.48
N GLY A 925 37.96 12.42 7.40
CA GLY A 925 39.29 12.42 6.76
C GLY A 925 39.58 11.29 5.78
N ILE A 926 38.70 10.30 5.60
CA ILE A 926 38.88 9.14 4.71
C ILE A 926 37.70 9.04 3.72
N VAL A 927 38.02 9.06 2.42
CA VAL A 927 37.04 8.93 1.34
C VAL A 927 36.28 7.61 1.46
N HIS A 928 34.97 7.65 1.30
CA HIS A 928 34.10 6.48 1.38
C HIS A 928 34.41 5.49 0.25
N GLY A 929 34.64 4.22 0.58
CA GLY A 929 34.96 3.17 -0.41
C GLY A 929 33.96 3.08 -1.57
N GLY A 930 32.67 3.28 -1.29
CA GLY A 930 31.63 3.34 -2.33
C GLY A 930 31.79 4.45 -3.38
N LEU A 931 32.46 5.58 -3.06
CA LEU A 931 32.83 6.58 -4.07
C LEU A 931 33.90 6.00 -5.00
N LEU A 932 34.95 5.44 -4.42
CA LEU A 932 36.09 4.86 -5.14
C LEU A 932 35.61 3.72 -6.06
N ALA A 933 34.68 2.89 -5.58
CA ALA A 933 34.00 1.89 -6.39
C ALA A 933 33.20 2.50 -7.55
N THR A 934 32.47 3.59 -7.33
CA THR A 934 31.72 4.28 -8.39
C THR A 934 32.66 4.89 -9.46
N ILE A 935 33.79 5.46 -9.04
CA ILE A 935 34.82 6.01 -9.92
C ILE A 935 35.49 4.90 -10.75
N LEU A 936 35.81 3.77 -10.12
CA LEU A 936 36.36 2.59 -10.80
C LEU A 936 35.37 2.00 -11.80
N ASP A 937 34.11 1.83 -11.41
CA ASP A 937 33.06 1.27 -12.27
C ASP A 937 32.87 2.12 -13.54
N GLU A 938 32.66 3.43 -13.38
CA GLU A 938 32.46 4.34 -14.51
C GLU A 938 33.72 4.48 -15.38
N GLY A 939 34.91 4.52 -14.77
CA GLY A 939 36.16 4.69 -15.49
C GLY A 939 36.61 3.45 -16.25
N LEU A 940 36.46 2.26 -15.67
CA LEU A 940 36.71 0.99 -16.37
C LEU A 940 35.72 0.78 -17.53
N ALA A 941 34.44 1.13 -17.32
CA ALA A 941 33.45 1.13 -18.40
C ALA A 941 33.90 2.07 -19.54
N ARG A 942 34.23 3.33 -19.24
CA ARG A 942 34.65 4.32 -20.24
C ARG A 942 35.93 3.92 -20.98
N CYS A 943 36.87 3.25 -20.31
CA CYS A 943 38.08 2.73 -20.94
C CYS A 943 37.77 1.72 -22.07
N CYS A 944 36.79 0.83 -21.87
CA CYS A 944 36.47 -0.23 -22.83
C CYS A 944 35.34 0.11 -23.82
N PHE A 945 34.68 1.27 -23.71
CA PHE A 945 33.67 1.69 -24.71
C PHE A 945 34.18 1.63 -26.16
N PRO A 946 35.40 2.08 -26.53
CA PRO A 946 35.85 2.05 -27.93
C PRO A 946 36.05 0.65 -28.53
N VAL A 947 36.12 -0.40 -27.70
CA VAL A 947 36.27 -1.80 -28.17
C VAL A 947 34.99 -2.62 -28.11
N LEU A 948 33.89 -2.05 -27.59
CA LEU A 948 32.58 -2.71 -27.58
C LEU A 948 31.82 -2.37 -28.88
N PRO A 949 31.12 -3.33 -29.52
CA PRO A 949 30.57 -3.19 -30.88
C PRO A 949 29.71 -1.93 -31.15
N ASN A 950 28.99 -1.43 -30.15
CA ASN A 950 28.11 -0.26 -30.22
C ASN A 950 28.52 0.86 -29.25
N GLY A 951 29.76 0.86 -28.74
CA GLY A 951 30.28 1.92 -27.86
C GLY A 951 29.70 1.95 -26.44
N ILE A 952 28.96 0.92 -26.01
CA ILE A 952 28.22 0.88 -24.73
C ILE A 952 28.56 -0.40 -23.97
N GLY A 953 28.98 -0.27 -22.70
CA GLY A 953 29.16 -1.38 -21.77
C GLY A 953 28.39 -1.16 -20.47
N VAL A 954 27.82 -2.23 -19.92
CA VAL A 954 27.31 -2.26 -18.54
C VAL A 954 28.06 -3.30 -17.72
N THR A 955 28.24 -3.03 -16.43
CA THR A 955 29.02 -3.85 -15.52
C THR A 955 28.28 -5.16 -15.22
N ALA A 956 28.90 -6.29 -15.57
CA ALA A 956 28.40 -7.62 -15.23
C ALA A 956 29.10 -8.22 -14.01
N ASN A 957 30.34 -7.83 -13.75
CA ASN A 957 31.07 -8.12 -12.52
C ASN A 957 32.12 -7.04 -12.29
N LEU A 958 32.35 -6.68 -11.02
CA LEU A 958 33.44 -5.79 -10.61
C LEU A 958 33.98 -6.30 -9.27
N ASN A 959 35.26 -6.65 -9.23
CA ASN A 959 35.99 -6.99 -8.02
C ASN A 959 36.91 -5.82 -7.65
N ILE A 960 37.02 -5.47 -6.37
CA ILE A 960 37.75 -4.29 -5.90
C ILE A 960 38.54 -4.62 -4.64
N ASP A 961 39.87 -4.45 -4.71
CA ASP A 961 40.81 -4.60 -3.61
C ASP A 961 41.22 -3.22 -3.08
N TYR A 962 40.71 -2.83 -1.92
CA TYR A 962 41.16 -1.62 -1.22
C TYR A 962 42.50 -1.90 -0.54
N ARG A 963 43.60 -1.37 -1.09
CA ARG A 963 44.97 -1.59 -0.60
C ARG A 963 45.31 -0.66 0.57
N LYS A 964 44.87 0.59 0.53
CA LYS A 964 45.09 1.61 1.56
C LYS A 964 43.87 2.54 1.69
N PRO A 965 43.61 3.12 2.88
CA PRO A 965 42.65 4.21 3.02
C PRO A 965 43.03 5.37 2.11
N VAL A 966 42.06 5.97 1.42
CA VAL A 966 42.27 7.17 0.60
C VAL A 966 41.97 8.40 1.47
N PRO A 967 42.96 9.27 1.74
CA PRO A 967 42.72 10.53 2.44
C PRO A 967 41.72 11.39 1.68
N ALA A 968 40.88 12.14 2.39
CA ALA A 968 40.13 13.23 1.79
C ALA A 968 41.03 14.45 1.55
N ASP A 969 40.51 15.40 0.78
CA ASP A 969 41.19 16.62 0.33
C ASP A 969 42.49 16.35 -0.44
N THR A 970 42.48 15.30 -1.29
CA THR A 970 43.64 14.80 -2.04
C THR A 970 43.41 14.69 -3.55
N TYR A 971 44.50 14.71 -4.33
CA TYR A 971 44.51 14.38 -5.75
C TYR A 971 44.73 12.88 -5.96
N ALA A 972 43.94 12.28 -6.85
CA ALA A 972 44.02 10.86 -7.16
C ALA A 972 43.95 10.61 -8.67
N VAL A 973 44.63 9.56 -9.11
CA VAL A 973 44.75 9.15 -10.50
C VAL A 973 44.11 7.78 -10.68
N LEU A 974 43.11 7.67 -11.55
CA LEU A 974 42.63 6.38 -12.04
C LEU A 974 43.41 6.02 -13.30
N ARG A 975 43.97 4.81 -13.34
CA ARG A 975 44.43 4.15 -14.56
C ARG A 975 43.55 2.95 -14.86
N ALA A 976 43.19 2.76 -16.11
CA ALA A 976 42.42 1.61 -16.58
C ALA A 976 43.03 1.08 -17.89
N SER A 977 43.02 -0.24 -18.04
CA SER A 977 43.50 -0.94 -19.24
C SER A 977 42.56 -2.09 -19.60
N THR A 978 42.11 -2.14 -20.85
CA THR A 978 41.34 -3.28 -21.37
C THR A 978 42.27 -4.45 -21.65
N VAL A 979 42.13 -5.53 -20.89
CA VAL A 979 43.00 -6.72 -20.94
C VAL A 979 42.53 -7.74 -21.97
N LYS A 980 41.21 -7.88 -22.17
CA LYS A 980 40.63 -8.89 -23.07
C LYS A 980 39.28 -8.43 -23.63
N VAL A 981 38.98 -8.81 -24.87
CA VAL A 981 37.66 -8.58 -25.50
C VAL A 981 37.20 -9.87 -26.19
N GLU A 982 35.94 -10.26 -25.98
CA GLU A 982 35.29 -11.39 -26.64
C GLU A 982 33.86 -11.02 -27.06
N GLY A 983 33.70 -10.59 -28.32
CA GLY A 983 32.41 -10.21 -28.89
C GLY A 983 31.78 -9.02 -28.17
N ARG A 984 30.76 -9.28 -27.33
CA ARG A 984 30.06 -8.26 -26.53
C ARG A 984 30.61 -8.12 -25.09
N LYS A 985 31.79 -8.67 -24.80
CA LYS A 985 32.39 -8.69 -23.46
C LYS A 985 33.77 -8.04 -23.47
N ALA A 986 34.07 -7.19 -22.50
CA ALA A 986 35.40 -6.64 -22.25
C ALA A 986 35.80 -6.87 -20.78
N TRP A 987 37.02 -7.34 -20.56
CA TRP A 987 37.64 -7.43 -19.24
C TRP A 987 38.64 -6.28 -19.10
N VAL A 988 38.49 -5.49 -18.05
CA VAL A 988 39.26 -4.28 -17.82
C VAL A 988 39.85 -4.35 -16.41
N GLU A 989 41.12 -4.04 -16.30
CA GLU A 989 41.80 -3.90 -15.00
C GLU A 989 42.15 -2.43 -14.79
N GLY A 990 42.18 -1.99 -13.54
CA GLY A 990 42.53 -0.62 -13.23
C GLY A 990 42.80 -0.39 -11.76
N ARG A 991 43.29 0.80 -11.45
CA ARG A 991 43.71 1.17 -10.10
C ARG A 991 43.59 2.67 -9.86
N ILE A 992 43.26 3.04 -8.62
CA ILE A 992 43.39 4.39 -8.11
C ILE A 992 44.74 4.48 -7.36
N GLU A 993 45.57 5.41 -7.76
CA GLU A 993 46.88 5.73 -7.17
C GLU A 993 46.94 7.22 -6.75
N THR A 994 47.89 7.59 -5.89
CA THR A 994 48.18 9.00 -5.58
C THR A 994 48.69 9.73 -6.83
N LEU A 995 48.38 11.02 -6.95
CA LEU A 995 49.08 11.89 -7.90
C LEU A 995 50.53 12.10 -7.38
N PRO A 996 51.58 11.76 -8.15
CA PRO A 996 52.96 11.87 -7.67
C PRO A 996 53.45 13.32 -7.72
N GLU A 997 53.99 13.83 -6.60
CA GLU A 997 54.63 15.15 -6.53
C GLU A 997 56.16 15.00 -6.62
N GLY A 998 56.80 15.75 -7.52
CA GLY A 998 58.25 15.68 -7.72
C GLY A 998 58.73 14.30 -8.22
N ASP A 999 59.70 13.72 -7.52
CA ASP A 999 60.28 12.40 -7.82
C ASP A 999 59.60 11.25 -7.00
N GLU A 1000 58.46 11.48 -6.36
CA GLU A 1000 57.76 10.44 -5.60
C GLU A 1000 57.08 9.40 -6.50
N GLU A 1001 57.23 8.11 -6.16
CA GLU A 1001 56.55 7.02 -6.85
C GLU A 1001 55.04 6.96 -6.47
N PRO A 1002 54.12 6.83 -7.45
CA PRO A 1002 52.68 6.82 -7.18
C PRO A 1002 52.26 5.59 -6.36
N VAL A 1003 51.59 5.84 -5.24
CA VAL A 1003 51.16 4.80 -4.32
C VAL A 1003 49.79 4.27 -4.72
N VAL A 1004 49.70 2.98 -5.04
CA VAL A 1004 48.42 2.31 -5.32
C VAL A 1004 47.56 2.23 -4.05
N LEU A 1005 46.34 2.76 -4.13
CA LEU A 1005 45.38 2.86 -3.03
C LEU A 1005 44.23 1.84 -3.18
N VAL A 1006 43.74 1.64 -4.40
CA VAL A 1006 42.67 0.69 -4.74
C VAL A 1006 42.98 0.04 -6.09
N GLU A 1007 42.75 -1.26 -6.22
CA GLU A 1007 42.81 -1.99 -7.48
C GLU A 1007 41.45 -2.61 -7.82
N ALA A 1008 41.14 -2.78 -9.09
CA ALA A 1008 39.90 -3.43 -9.51
C ALA A 1008 40.06 -4.23 -10.82
N LYS A 1009 39.20 -5.24 -10.96
CA LYS A 1009 39.04 -6.04 -12.17
C LYS A 1009 37.55 -6.11 -12.50
N GLY A 1010 37.16 -5.65 -13.69
CA GLY A 1010 35.77 -5.58 -14.13
C GLY A 1010 35.52 -6.38 -15.42
N LEU A 1011 34.33 -6.96 -15.51
CA LEU A 1011 33.76 -7.52 -16.73
C LEU A 1011 32.59 -6.64 -17.16
N PHE A 1012 32.74 -5.98 -18.30
CA PHE A 1012 31.73 -5.16 -18.93
C PHE A 1012 31.11 -5.91 -20.10
N VAL A 1013 29.80 -5.78 -20.27
CA VAL A 1013 29.03 -6.47 -21.30
C VAL A 1013 28.13 -5.48 -22.00
N GLU A 1014 28.18 -5.45 -23.33
CA GLU A 1014 27.25 -4.66 -24.13
C GLU A 1014 25.83 -5.25 -24.04
N PRO A 1015 24.78 -4.48 -23.70
CA PRO A 1015 23.40 -4.99 -23.65
C PRO A 1015 22.90 -5.53 -25.00
N LYS A 1016 22.13 -6.63 -24.99
CA LYS A 1016 21.63 -7.26 -26.24
C LYS A 1016 20.79 -6.32 -27.12
N TYR A 1017 20.14 -5.33 -26.52
CA TYR A 1017 19.31 -4.33 -27.20
C TYR A 1017 20.09 -3.13 -27.75
N ALA A 1018 21.41 -3.00 -27.48
CA ALA A 1018 22.23 -1.91 -28.02
C ALA A 1018 22.23 -1.87 -29.56
N LYS A 1019 22.21 -3.05 -30.21
CA LYS A 1019 22.01 -3.17 -31.67
C LYS A 1019 20.73 -2.51 -32.19
N VAL A 1020 19.65 -2.53 -31.42
CA VAL A 1020 18.35 -1.96 -31.84
C VAL A 1020 18.39 -0.43 -31.77
N SER A 1021 19.13 0.13 -30.80
CA SER A 1021 19.29 1.57 -30.62
C SER A 1021 20.06 2.24 -31.75
N ILE A 1022 21.05 1.56 -32.36
CA ILE A 1022 21.82 2.10 -33.49
C ILE A 1022 21.16 1.80 -34.85
N VAL A 1023 20.52 0.64 -35.04
CA VAL A 1023 19.76 0.36 -36.28
C VAL A 1023 18.57 1.33 -36.45
N ALA A 1024 18.03 1.89 -35.36
CA ALA A 1024 17.03 2.97 -35.41
C ALA A 1024 17.61 4.35 -35.81
N LEU A 1025 18.93 4.49 -35.88
CA LEU A 1025 19.66 5.71 -36.28
C LEU A 1025 20.35 5.56 -37.65
N GLU A 1026 20.86 4.37 -37.98
CA GLU A 1026 21.52 4.07 -39.27
C GLU A 1026 20.56 3.63 -40.38
N GLY A 1027 19.28 3.36 -40.08
CA GLY A 1027 18.26 2.99 -41.07
C GLY A 1027 17.77 4.12 -42.00
N PHE A 1028 18.59 5.16 -42.21
CA PHE A 1028 18.29 6.36 -42.99
C PHE A 1028 19.50 6.83 -43.84
N GLU A 1029 20.18 5.90 -44.52
CA GLU A 1029 20.92 6.20 -45.77
C GLU A 1029 20.00 6.06 -47.00
#